data_AF-A0A5C5Q7X9-F1
#
_entry.id   AF-A0A5C5Q7X9-F1
#
_cell.length_a   1.000
_cell.length_b   1.000
_cell.length_c   1.000
_cell.angle_alpha   90.00
_cell.angle_beta   90.00
_cell.angle_gamma   90.00
#
_symmetry.space_group_name_H-M   'P 1'
#
loop_
_entity.id
_entity.type
_entity.pdbx_description
1 polymer ?
#
loop_
_entity_poly.entity_id
_entity_poly.type
_entity_poly.pdbx_seq_one_letter_code
_entity_poly.pdbx_strand_id
1 'polypeptide(L)'
;MRIGFLSPLALALLASLSQPVLASSDDSCYPDWRVSRDSLDTCNNLPFLSPGNDSRTNLRLLLADKKAAPLAPNALGEDDLSQGFGSVPFPVYRLVPITAAPAEPDNTPHASPSAELDTLLQPLGIKRDEYKAAGADFLNGEGSRCRSNDDDSATAFIRQVLKADIPAVERERLVKARLQLLTACSWEGQVVDPQQIQSSEGQLFRTYLQAAADFYSGRFSDAERGFAGASVSNVPWLKETALYMTARTSLNQAQADAFDEYGMPQLEHVDKSALSAAEEGFLGYLKTYPQGDYVASARGLLRRVYWLADDQAKLAEAYAWQLTQATDAQRNVSVDELVAEADLKLLMGNSNAVKNPMILLVSDLMRMRAHTPPALTRADLDQQKAVFADAPALFDYLQAAYALYVEHQPDNALKHLPQDVPSNPDYFAFSQQTLRGLALEAKQDWKAAETLWLQLLPLAKQPLQRDQLELALAMNYERSGQLAKVFAADSPIGAKQVRYILLRHIAGPDLLRQQIAQARDPLERQTAQFVLLYKDLLRGQFATFNDDLKHLPASAPDDKLGTSLGYVYSASQTLKLFQWNGDKAESGYACPSIAQTAATLQNDAKNPHGLNCFGEFILRNNLDGMPIEQARAAGSLGSTPSDFKGDTFSRLDGYQQVIGNPKAPKADKAYALFRAINCYAPAGYNSCGGTDVAPAVRKAWFRQLKTGFADTQWGKSLQYYW
;
A
#
# COMPACT_ATOMS: atom_id res chain seq x y z
N MET A 1 55.62 -5.53 -28.62
CA MET A 1 54.68 -6.06 -27.61
C MET A 1 55.10 -5.54 -26.25
N ARG A 2 54.42 -4.51 -25.74
CA ARG A 2 54.55 -4.03 -24.35
C ARG A 2 53.14 -4.04 -23.76
N ILE A 3 52.93 -4.93 -22.79
CA ILE A 3 51.72 -5.01 -21.98
C ILE A 3 51.83 -3.86 -20.96
N GLY A 4 50.95 -2.87 -21.08
CA GLY A 4 50.86 -1.78 -20.12
C GLY A 4 50.18 -2.27 -18.85
N PHE A 5 50.91 -2.28 -17.74
CA PHE A 5 50.37 -2.50 -16.41
C PHE A 5 49.44 -1.34 -16.03
N LEU A 6 48.17 -1.66 -15.75
CA LEU A 6 47.25 -0.75 -15.07
C LEU A 6 47.76 -0.52 -13.64
N SER A 7 47.96 0.75 -13.28
CA SER A 7 48.49 1.19 -11.99
C SER A 7 47.57 0.79 -10.82
N PRO A 8 48.08 0.40 -9.64
CA PRO A 8 47.27 0.02 -8.47
C PRO A 8 46.32 1.13 -7.98
N LEU A 9 46.54 2.39 -8.39
CA LEU A 9 45.59 3.48 -8.15
C LEU A 9 44.28 3.31 -8.94
N ALA A 10 44.31 2.71 -10.14
CA ALA A 10 43.12 2.50 -10.95
C ALA A 10 42.21 1.39 -10.38
N LEU A 11 42.79 0.34 -9.77
CA LEU A 11 42.01 -0.67 -9.04
C LEU A 11 41.46 -0.12 -7.71
N ALA A 12 42.18 0.78 -7.04
CA ALA A 12 41.71 1.40 -5.79
C ALA A 12 40.57 2.41 -6.02
N LEU A 13 40.55 3.12 -7.15
CA LEU A 13 39.44 4.00 -7.56
C LEU A 13 38.20 3.22 -8.02
N LEU A 14 38.36 2.01 -8.57
CA LEU A 14 37.23 1.14 -8.94
C LEU A 14 36.61 0.40 -7.74
N ALA A 15 37.36 0.21 -6.65
CA ALA A 15 36.85 -0.39 -5.40
C ALA A 15 36.25 0.63 -4.42
N SER A 16 36.44 1.94 -4.65
CA SER A 16 35.87 3.03 -3.83
C SER A 16 34.65 3.70 -4.46
N LEU A 17 34.23 3.24 -5.64
CA LEU A 17 32.99 3.60 -6.31
C LEU A 17 31.97 2.46 -6.27
N SER A 18 31.96 1.67 -5.21
CA SER A 18 30.76 0.92 -4.82
C SER A 18 29.72 1.94 -4.35
N GLN A 19 29.11 2.62 -5.32
CA GLN A 19 27.76 3.16 -5.12
C GLN A 19 26.93 2.00 -4.57
N PRO A 20 26.11 2.20 -3.53
CA PRO A 20 25.09 1.22 -3.24
C PRO A 20 24.34 1.04 -4.57
N VAL A 21 24.44 -0.15 -5.15
CA VAL A 21 23.37 -0.63 -6.01
C VAL A 21 22.19 -0.63 -5.05
N LEU A 22 21.43 0.46 -5.07
CA LEU A 22 20.06 0.50 -4.61
C LEU A 22 19.37 -0.48 -5.53
N ALA A 23 19.54 -1.78 -5.25
CA ALA A 23 18.55 -2.76 -5.61
C ALA A 23 17.26 -2.13 -5.09
N SER A 24 16.34 -1.83 -6.00
CA SER A 24 14.97 -1.49 -5.68
C SER A 24 14.59 -2.41 -4.52
N SER A 25 14.47 -1.88 -3.30
CA SER A 25 13.83 -2.66 -2.26
C SER A 25 12.42 -2.82 -2.80
N ASP A 26 12.06 -4.03 -3.21
CA ASP A 26 10.69 -4.30 -3.59
C ASP A 26 9.81 -3.73 -2.48
N ASP A 27 8.99 -2.72 -2.81
CA ASP A 27 8.01 -2.10 -1.91
C ASP A 27 7.01 -3.19 -1.54
N SER A 28 7.42 -4.02 -0.59
CA SER A 28 6.75 -5.23 -0.20
C SER A 28 5.88 -4.90 1.00
N CYS A 29 4.61 -5.21 0.84
CA CYS A 29 3.57 -4.87 1.77
C CYS A 29 3.27 -6.09 2.64
N TYR A 30 3.31 -5.93 3.96
CA TYR A 30 3.01 -7.03 4.89
C TYR A 30 1.99 -6.61 5.93
N PRO A 31 1.07 -7.51 6.31
CA PRO A 31 0.04 -7.21 7.28
C PRO A 31 0.62 -7.19 8.69
N ASP A 32 0.34 -6.09 9.37
CA ASP A 32 0.53 -5.93 10.79
C ASP A 32 -0.83 -5.88 11.49
N TRP A 33 -1.18 -7.03 12.06
CA TRP A 33 -2.48 -7.37 12.64
C TRP A 33 -2.74 -6.62 13.96
N ARG A 34 -2.82 -5.29 13.89
CA ARG A 34 -3.15 -4.37 14.98
C ARG A 34 -4.41 -3.57 14.62
N VAL A 35 -5.26 -3.31 15.62
CA VAL A 35 -6.46 -2.45 15.47
C VAL A 35 -6.22 -1.02 15.94
N SER A 36 -5.27 -0.79 16.84
CA SER A 36 -4.91 0.55 17.30
C SER A 36 -3.50 0.88 16.82
N ARG A 37 -3.40 1.99 16.07
CA ARG A 37 -2.15 2.48 15.49
C ARG A 37 -2.20 4.00 15.37
N ASP A 38 -1.09 4.64 15.71
CA ASP A 38 -0.87 6.08 15.61
C ASP A 38 0.25 6.43 14.60
N SER A 39 0.89 5.44 13.97
CA SER A 39 1.90 5.65 12.92
C SER A 39 1.29 5.39 11.54
N LEU A 40 1.61 6.23 10.55
CA LEU A 40 1.26 5.96 9.14
C LEU A 40 1.85 4.63 8.69
N ASP A 41 1.00 3.77 8.15
CA ASP A 41 1.41 2.56 7.45
C ASP A 41 0.44 2.30 6.29
N THR A 42 0.91 2.59 5.07
CA THR A 42 0.12 2.48 3.84
C THR A 42 -0.31 1.04 3.56
N CYS A 43 0.34 0.05 4.18
CA CYS A 43 0.00 -1.36 4.07
C CYS A 43 -1.11 -1.81 4.99
N ASN A 44 -1.43 -1.02 6.03
CA ASN A 44 -2.21 -1.50 7.16
C ASN A 44 -3.31 -0.53 7.59
N ASN A 45 -4.21 -0.25 6.65
CA ASN A 45 -5.39 0.57 6.86
C ASN A 45 -6.52 -0.21 7.53
N LEU A 46 -7.39 0.52 8.21
CA LEU A 46 -8.52 0.01 8.99
C LEU A 46 -9.81 0.73 8.57
N PRO A 47 -10.98 0.06 8.58
CA PRO A 47 -12.24 0.62 8.12
C PRO A 47 -12.92 1.51 9.18
N PHE A 48 -12.13 2.33 9.87
CA PHE A 48 -12.59 3.37 10.79
C PHE A 48 -11.60 4.54 10.76
N LEU A 49 -12.05 5.73 11.12
CA LEU A 49 -11.20 6.93 11.15
C LEU A 49 -10.06 6.74 12.15
N SER A 50 -8.81 6.88 11.71
CA SER A 50 -7.66 6.62 12.57
C SER A 50 -6.45 7.46 12.17
N PRO A 51 -5.63 7.95 13.12
CA PRO A 51 -4.36 8.60 12.80
C PRO A 51 -3.43 7.71 11.96
N GLY A 52 -3.42 6.40 12.23
CA GLY A 52 -2.55 5.44 11.54
C GLY A 52 -2.93 5.10 10.10
N ASN A 53 -4.14 5.46 9.66
CA ASN A 53 -4.58 5.23 8.29
C ASN A 53 -3.85 6.16 7.30
N ASP A 54 -3.74 5.70 6.05
CA ASP A 54 -3.52 6.57 4.89
C ASP A 54 -4.68 7.59 4.80
N SER A 55 -4.35 8.84 4.48
CA SER A 55 -5.31 9.95 4.42
C SER A 55 -6.43 9.67 3.43
N ARG A 56 -6.12 8.97 2.33
CA ARG A 56 -7.11 8.55 1.32
C ARG A 56 -8.13 7.58 1.90
N THR A 57 -7.72 6.71 2.82
CA THR A 57 -8.65 5.82 3.54
C THR A 57 -9.60 6.63 4.41
N ASN A 58 -9.08 7.52 5.27
CA ASN A 58 -9.92 8.36 6.13
C ASN A 58 -10.89 9.22 5.31
N LEU A 59 -10.43 9.80 4.21
CA LEU A 59 -11.27 10.58 3.31
C LEU A 59 -12.37 9.72 2.70
N ARG A 60 -12.05 8.53 2.16
CA ARG A 60 -13.04 7.62 1.56
C ARG A 60 -14.11 7.14 2.55
N LEU A 61 -13.76 6.92 3.82
CA LEU A 61 -14.73 6.58 4.86
C LEU A 61 -15.79 7.69 4.99
N LEU A 62 -15.37 8.96 5.01
CA LEU A 62 -16.28 10.12 5.09
C LEU A 62 -17.10 10.32 3.81
N LEU A 63 -16.52 10.02 2.64
CA LEU A 63 -17.23 10.07 1.37
C LEU A 63 -18.30 8.99 1.24
N ALA A 64 -18.04 7.80 1.82
CA ALA A 64 -19.02 6.72 1.86
C ALA A 64 -20.24 7.10 2.70
N ASP A 65 -20.03 7.74 3.85
CA ASP A 65 -21.13 8.23 4.70
C ASP A 65 -21.95 9.33 4.02
N LYS A 66 -21.28 10.20 3.26
CA LYS A 66 -21.93 11.21 2.41
C LYS A 66 -22.55 10.65 1.13
N LYS A 67 -22.43 9.34 0.88
CA LYS A 67 -22.91 8.64 -0.34
C LYS A 67 -22.30 9.21 -1.63
N ALA A 68 -21.14 9.85 -1.53
CA ALA A 68 -20.46 10.44 -2.66
C ALA A 68 -19.54 9.43 -3.38
N ALA A 69 -18.90 8.54 -2.62
CA ALA A 69 -18.18 7.39 -3.16
C ALA A 69 -18.13 6.27 -2.11
N PRO A 70 -18.46 5.01 -2.46
CA PRO A 70 -18.41 3.91 -1.51
C PRO A 70 -16.96 3.54 -1.16
N LEU A 71 -16.76 2.95 0.03
CA LEU A 71 -15.52 2.23 0.32
C LEU A 71 -15.57 0.87 -0.37
N ALA A 72 -14.89 0.76 -1.52
CA ALA A 72 -14.91 -0.44 -2.35
C ALA A 72 -13.49 -1.03 -2.50
N PRO A 73 -12.97 -1.73 -1.47
CA PRO A 73 -11.69 -2.40 -1.57
C PRO A 73 -11.75 -3.56 -2.58
N ASN A 74 -10.78 -3.63 -3.48
CA ASN A 74 -10.58 -4.77 -4.38
C ASN A 74 -10.48 -6.08 -3.60
N ALA A 75 -10.93 -7.19 -4.17
CA ALA A 75 -10.75 -8.50 -3.57
C ALA A 75 -9.25 -8.83 -3.37
N LEU A 76 -8.94 -9.68 -2.40
CA LEU A 76 -7.57 -10.16 -2.19
C LEU A 76 -7.14 -11.02 -3.38
N GLY A 77 -6.02 -10.66 -4.01
CA GLY A 77 -5.35 -11.45 -5.03
C GLY A 77 -4.46 -12.55 -4.44
N GLU A 78 -3.85 -13.35 -5.32
CA GLU A 78 -2.90 -14.39 -4.90
C GLU A 78 -1.69 -13.79 -4.17
N ASP A 79 -1.18 -12.66 -4.64
CA ASP A 79 -0.05 -11.97 -4.03
C ASP A 79 -0.38 -11.50 -2.60
N ASP A 80 -1.56 -10.87 -2.39
CA ASP A 80 -2.03 -10.45 -1.07
C ASP A 80 -2.08 -11.63 -0.09
N LEU A 81 -2.68 -12.75 -0.53
CA LEU A 81 -2.81 -13.95 0.27
C LEU A 81 -1.44 -14.59 0.56
N SER A 82 -0.50 -14.52 -0.39
CA SER A 82 0.87 -15.03 -0.23
C SER A 82 1.73 -14.16 0.69
N GLN A 83 1.43 -12.87 0.81
CA GLN A 83 2.04 -11.96 1.79
C GLN A 83 1.40 -12.10 3.19
N GLY A 84 0.32 -12.89 3.29
CA GLY A 84 -0.37 -13.21 4.52
C GLY A 84 -1.52 -12.27 4.87
N PHE A 85 -2.00 -11.44 3.94
CA PHE A 85 -3.13 -10.56 4.19
C PHE A 85 -4.44 -11.34 4.40
N GLY A 86 -5.30 -10.76 5.25
CA GLY A 86 -6.74 -11.01 5.22
C GLY A 86 -7.48 -9.76 4.76
N SER A 87 -8.78 -9.68 5.05
CA SER A 87 -9.59 -8.51 4.66
C SER A 87 -9.16 -7.23 5.37
N VAL A 88 -8.79 -7.34 6.65
CA VAL A 88 -8.35 -6.25 7.55
C VAL A 88 -7.18 -6.77 8.40
N PRO A 89 -6.08 -6.02 8.56
CA PRO A 89 -5.80 -4.72 7.92
C PRO A 89 -5.63 -4.86 6.40
N PHE A 90 -5.75 -3.76 5.66
CA PHE A 90 -5.61 -3.77 4.21
C PHE A 90 -4.68 -2.68 3.66
N PRO A 91 -3.98 -2.97 2.56
CA PRO A 91 -3.12 -1.99 1.93
C PRO A 91 -3.93 -0.99 1.09
N VAL A 92 -3.49 0.26 1.06
CA VAL A 92 -4.21 1.36 0.41
C VAL A 92 -4.41 1.15 -1.09
N TYR A 93 -3.53 0.40 -1.75
CA TYR A 93 -3.68 0.07 -3.18
C TYR A 93 -4.97 -0.73 -3.47
N ARG A 94 -5.55 -1.42 -2.47
CA ARG A 94 -6.86 -2.07 -2.64
C ARG A 94 -7.99 -1.07 -2.83
N LEU A 95 -7.79 0.22 -2.51
CA LEU A 95 -8.76 1.29 -2.76
C LEU A 95 -8.54 1.98 -4.11
N VAL A 96 -7.51 1.62 -4.86
CA VAL A 96 -7.30 2.12 -6.23
C VAL A 96 -8.18 1.29 -7.15
N PRO A 97 -9.04 1.89 -7.98
CA PRO A 97 -9.80 1.14 -8.97
C PRO A 97 -8.86 0.30 -9.81
N ILE A 98 -9.14 -1.00 -9.94
CA ILE A 98 -8.50 -1.80 -10.97
C ILE A 98 -9.03 -1.22 -12.28
N THR A 99 -8.24 -0.37 -12.93
CA THR A 99 -8.47 -0.10 -14.35
C THR A 99 -8.43 -1.47 -14.99
N ALA A 100 -9.57 -1.93 -15.54
CA ALA A 100 -9.54 -3.05 -16.45
C ALA A 100 -8.35 -2.80 -17.38
N ALA A 101 -7.48 -3.81 -17.55
CA ALA A 101 -6.42 -3.77 -18.56
C ALA A 101 -7.01 -3.04 -19.77
N PRO A 102 -6.37 -1.96 -20.27
CA PRO A 102 -6.99 -1.00 -21.17
C PRO A 102 -7.82 -1.83 -22.12
N ALA A 103 -9.15 -1.68 -22.02
CA ALA A 103 -10.07 -2.57 -22.71
C ALA A 103 -9.49 -2.70 -24.11
N GLU A 104 -9.27 -3.94 -24.59
CA GLU A 104 -9.01 -4.12 -26.02
C GLU A 104 -10.01 -3.20 -26.72
N PRO A 105 -9.52 -2.26 -27.55
CA PRO A 105 -10.26 -1.08 -27.96
C PRO A 105 -11.68 -1.50 -28.22
N ASP A 106 -12.58 -1.00 -27.37
CA ASP A 106 -13.95 -1.50 -27.27
C ASP A 106 -14.52 -1.53 -28.68
N ASN A 107 -14.73 -2.73 -29.22
CA ASN A 107 -15.27 -2.93 -30.57
C ASN A 107 -16.77 -2.58 -30.63
N THR A 108 -17.32 -1.97 -29.57
CA THR A 108 -18.57 -1.25 -29.66
C THR A 108 -18.35 0.06 -30.43
N PRO A 109 -19.18 0.37 -31.45
CA PRO A 109 -19.04 1.59 -32.25
C PRO A 109 -19.48 2.83 -31.44
N HIS A 110 -18.74 3.19 -30.40
CA HIS A 110 -18.57 4.58 -30.05
C HIS A 110 -17.63 5.15 -31.11
N ALA A 111 -18.11 6.07 -31.95
CA ALA A 111 -17.26 6.72 -32.93
C ALA A 111 -16.04 7.29 -32.21
N SER A 112 -14.84 6.75 -32.48
CA SER A 112 -13.64 7.30 -31.86
C SER A 112 -13.55 8.79 -32.23
N PRO A 113 -12.96 9.65 -31.38
CA PRO A 113 -12.71 11.06 -31.72
C PRO A 113 -12.13 11.26 -33.12
N SER A 114 -11.24 10.35 -33.54
CA SER A 114 -10.67 10.30 -34.89
C SER A 114 -11.71 10.01 -35.98
N ALA A 115 -12.71 9.17 -35.71
CA ALA A 115 -13.79 8.84 -36.64
C ALA A 115 -14.77 10.01 -36.85
N GLU A 116 -15.07 10.79 -35.80
CA GLU A 116 -15.88 12.00 -35.99
C GLU A 116 -15.11 13.05 -36.78
N LEU A 117 -13.83 13.27 -36.44
CA LEU A 117 -12.96 14.18 -37.18
C LEU A 117 -12.92 13.83 -38.66
N ASP A 118 -12.68 12.55 -39.00
CA ASP A 118 -12.65 12.08 -40.39
C ASP A 118 -13.99 12.28 -41.11
N THR A 119 -15.11 12.12 -40.41
CA THR A 119 -16.45 12.38 -40.95
C THR A 119 -16.64 13.86 -41.31
N LEU A 120 -16.11 14.78 -40.50
CA LEU A 120 -16.16 16.22 -40.79
C LEU A 120 -15.25 16.62 -41.96
N LEU A 121 -14.16 15.88 -42.20
CA LEU A 121 -13.21 16.14 -43.28
C LEU A 121 -13.67 15.60 -44.64
N GLN A 122 -14.48 14.54 -44.66
CA GLN A 122 -14.92 13.86 -45.88
C GLN A 122 -15.60 14.79 -46.91
N PRO A 123 -16.55 15.69 -46.54
CA PRO A 123 -17.19 16.59 -47.50
C PRO A 123 -16.23 17.63 -48.10
N LEU A 124 -15.09 17.88 -47.45
CA LEU A 124 -14.05 18.80 -47.91
C LEU A 124 -13.01 18.11 -48.81
N GLY A 125 -13.07 16.78 -48.95
CA GLY A 125 -12.06 16.01 -49.69
C GLY A 125 -10.67 16.03 -49.04
N ILE A 126 -10.57 16.38 -47.75
CA ILE A 126 -9.31 16.43 -46.99
C ILE A 126 -9.06 15.05 -46.39
N LYS A 127 -7.85 14.53 -46.57
CA LYS A 127 -7.36 13.31 -45.90
C LYS A 127 -6.31 13.70 -44.87
N ARG A 128 -6.28 12.98 -43.75
CA ARG A 128 -5.22 13.11 -42.74
C ARG A 128 -4.04 12.26 -43.17
N ASP A 129 -2.86 12.85 -43.20
CA ASP A 129 -1.61 12.14 -43.45
C ASP A 129 -1.03 11.55 -42.15
N GLU A 130 -1.37 12.16 -41.01
CA GLU A 130 -0.91 11.75 -39.68
C GLU A 130 -2.09 11.69 -38.68
N TYR A 131 -2.16 10.58 -37.97
CA TYR A 131 -3.22 10.28 -37.01
C TYR A 131 -2.77 10.44 -35.55
N LYS A 132 -1.46 10.63 -35.32
CA LYS A 132 -0.92 10.85 -33.99
C LYS A 132 -0.93 12.35 -33.68
N ALA A 133 -1.79 12.75 -32.74
CA ALA A 133 -1.82 14.13 -32.24
C ALA A 133 -0.65 14.37 -31.27
N ALA A 134 -0.14 15.61 -31.20
CA ALA A 134 0.94 15.98 -30.29
C ALA A 134 0.58 15.72 -28.81
N GLY A 135 -0.71 15.83 -28.45
CA GLY A 135 -1.17 15.50 -27.10
C GLY A 135 -1.00 14.03 -26.70
N ALA A 136 -0.89 13.12 -27.68
CA ALA A 136 -0.74 11.68 -27.45
C ALA A 136 0.71 11.26 -27.10
N ASP A 137 1.68 12.18 -27.19
CA ASP A 137 3.07 11.92 -26.79
C ASP A 137 3.29 11.94 -25.28
N PHE A 138 2.32 12.44 -24.50
CA PHE A 138 2.44 12.64 -23.06
C PHE A 138 1.80 11.48 -22.28
N LEU A 139 2.48 11.01 -21.23
CA LEU A 139 1.97 9.96 -20.35
C LEU A 139 0.77 10.45 -19.54
N ASN A 140 -0.13 9.56 -19.11
CA ASN A 140 -1.21 9.96 -18.20
C ASN A 140 -0.63 10.54 -16.89
N GLY A 141 -1.13 11.70 -16.45
CA GLY A 141 -0.58 12.45 -15.31
C GLY A 141 0.56 13.43 -15.64
N GLU A 142 1.16 13.37 -16.84
CA GLU A 142 2.18 14.34 -17.26
C GLU A 142 1.57 15.73 -17.52
N GLY A 143 2.11 16.76 -16.85
CA GLY A 143 1.56 18.11 -16.84
C GLY A 143 2.02 18.98 -18.02
N SER A 144 1.53 18.71 -19.23
CA SER A 144 1.86 19.53 -20.43
C SER A 144 0.64 20.25 -21.01
N ARG A 145 0.82 21.51 -21.39
CA ARG A 145 -0.20 22.30 -22.12
C ARG A 145 -0.58 21.69 -23.46
N CYS A 146 0.33 20.94 -24.08
CA CYS A 146 0.12 20.28 -25.37
C CYS A 146 -0.82 19.07 -25.29
N ARG A 147 -1.13 18.57 -24.08
CA ARG A 147 -2.12 17.50 -23.90
C ARG A 147 -3.50 17.82 -24.45
N SER A 148 -3.89 19.10 -24.46
CA SER A 148 -5.17 19.51 -25.06
C SER A 148 -5.11 19.68 -26.57
N ASN A 149 -3.97 19.38 -27.21
CA ASN A 149 -3.88 19.34 -28.67
C ASN A 149 -4.14 17.92 -29.14
N ASP A 150 -5.41 17.56 -29.12
CA ASP A 150 -5.95 16.22 -29.40
C ASP A 150 -7.04 16.27 -30.50
N ASP A 151 -7.48 15.09 -30.93
CA ASP A 151 -8.51 14.94 -31.96
C ASP A 151 -9.84 15.60 -31.54
N ASP A 152 -10.19 15.60 -30.24
CA ASP A 152 -11.42 16.24 -29.72
C ASP A 152 -11.39 17.76 -29.90
N SER A 153 -10.29 18.40 -29.51
CA SER A 153 -10.11 19.85 -29.67
C SER A 153 -10.05 20.28 -31.15
N ALA A 154 -9.48 19.44 -32.03
CA ALA A 154 -9.49 19.67 -33.47
C ALA A 154 -10.91 19.53 -34.06
N THR A 155 -11.64 18.50 -33.64
CA THR A 155 -13.03 18.27 -34.03
C THR A 155 -13.92 19.43 -33.63
N ALA A 156 -13.80 19.91 -32.38
CA ALA A 156 -14.56 21.06 -31.89
C ALA A 156 -14.34 22.31 -32.75
N PHE A 157 -13.08 22.63 -33.08
CA PHE A 157 -12.76 23.78 -33.94
C PHE A 157 -13.32 23.62 -35.36
N ILE A 158 -13.04 22.48 -36.01
CA ILE A 158 -13.44 22.23 -37.41
C ILE A 158 -14.96 22.24 -37.54
N ARG A 159 -15.68 21.66 -36.58
CA ARG A 159 -17.15 21.67 -36.56
C ARG A 159 -17.72 23.09 -36.61
N GLN A 160 -17.07 24.07 -35.98
CA GLN A 160 -17.53 25.45 -35.98
C GLN A 160 -17.14 26.20 -37.24
N VAL A 161 -15.94 25.96 -37.77
CA VAL A 161 -15.51 26.48 -39.08
C VAL A 161 -16.44 26.02 -40.21
N LEU A 162 -16.94 24.77 -40.14
CA LEU A 162 -17.90 24.23 -41.10
C LEU A 162 -19.30 24.87 -41.00
N LYS A 163 -19.70 25.35 -39.81
CA LYS A 163 -21.00 25.99 -39.55
C LYS A 163 -21.00 27.50 -39.80
N ALA A 164 -19.83 28.12 -39.74
CA ALA A 164 -19.64 29.57 -39.88
C ALA A 164 -19.84 30.06 -41.33
N ASP A 165 -20.22 31.33 -41.46
CA ASP A 165 -20.43 31.99 -42.76
C ASP A 165 -19.11 32.45 -43.36
N ILE A 166 -18.33 31.46 -43.81
CA ILE A 166 -16.97 31.61 -44.34
C ILE A 166 -16.92 31.08 -45.78
N PRO A 167 -16.27 31.78 -46.73
CA PRO A 167 -16.06 31.29 -48.08
C PRO A 167 -15.38 29.91 -48.10
N ALA A 168 -15.79 29.03 -49.01
CA ALA A 168 -15.31 27.65 -49.06
C ALA A 168 -13.78 27.50 -49.08
N VAL A 169 -13.08 28.38 -49.80
CA VAL A 169 -11.61 28.39 -49.88
C VAL A 169 -10.98 28.76 -48.54
N GLU A 170 -11.52 29.74 -47.83
CA GLU A 170 -11.03 30.15 -46.51
C GLU A 170 -11.28 29.05 -45.47
N ARG A 171 -12.45 28.40 -45.55
CA ARG A 171 -12.82 27.26 -44.71
C ARG A 171 -11.83 26.11 -44.87
N GLU A 172 -11.53 25.71 -46.11
CA GLU A 172 -10.56 24.64 -46.39
C GLU A 172 -9.17 24.96 -45.82
N ARG A 173 -8.72 26.22 -45.94
CA ARG A 173 -7.43 26.68 -45.38
C ARG A 173 -7.39 26.59 -43.86
N LEU A 174 -8.43 27.06 -43.17
CA LEU A 174 -8.52 27.00 -41.70
C LEU A 174 -8.53 25.56 -41.19
N VAL A 175 -9.24 24.66 -41.88
CA VAL A 175 -9.28 23.23 -41.53
C VAL A 175 -7.91 22.59 -41.69
N LYS A 176 -7.24 22.78 -42.84
CA LYS A 176 -5.87 22.26 -43.06
C LYS A 176 -4.88 22.78 -42.03
N ALA A 177 -4.97 24.07 -41.70
CA ALA A 177 -4.11 24.69 -40.69
C ALA A 177 -4.33 24.10 -39.29
N ARG A 178 -5.58 23.85 -38.88
CA ARG A 178 -5.86 23.19 -37.59
C ARG A 178 -5.28 21.78 -37.53
N LEU A 179 -5.36 21.02 -38.63
CA LEU A 179 -4.78 19.68 -38.74
C LEU A 179 -3.26 19.69 -38.71
N GLN A 180 -2.61 20.66 -39.34
CA GLN A 180 -1.15 20.84 -39.23
C GLN A 180 -0.74 21.16 -37.79
N LEU A 181 -1.49 22.04 -37.11
CA LEU A 181 -1.21 22.35 -35.71
C LEU A 181 -1.42 21.14 -34.80
N LEU A 182 -2.32 20.22 -35.13
CA LEU A 182 -2.65 19.04 -34.32
C LEU A 182 -1.45 18.12 -34.05
N THR A 183 -0.45 18.11 -34.95
CA THR A 183 0.72 17.23 -34.83
C THR A 183 1.94 17.92 -34.21
N ALA A 184 1.81 19.20 -33.80
CA ALA A 184 2.91 19.98 -33.25
C ALA A 184 2.62 20.55 -31.85
N CYS A 185 3.62 20.53 -30.98
CA CYS A 185 3.61 21.18 -29.65
C CYS A 185 4.36 22.52 -29.63
N SER A 186 5.01 22.90 -30.74
CA SER A 186 5.65 24.20 -30.93
C SER A 186 5.48 24.65 -32.38
N TRP A 187 5.36 25.96 -32.59
CA TRP A 187 5.15 26.56 -33.89
C TRP A 187 5.91 27.89 -33.99
N GLU A 188 6.59 28.11 -35.11
CA GLU A 188 7.25 29.38 -35.42
C GLU A 188 6.55 30.09 -36.58
N GLY A 189 6.35 31.40 -36.44
CA GLY A 189 5.73 32.22 -37.48
C GLY A 189 4.20 32.12 -37.54
N GLN A 190 3.65 32.46 -38.71
CA GLN A 190 2.20 32.54 -38.93
C GLN A 190 1.60 31.16 -39.24
N VAL A 191 0.49 30.83 -38.59
CA VAL A 191 -0.25 29.57 -38.85
C VAL A 191 -0.99 29.63 -40.19
N VAL A 192 -1.60 30.77 -40.52
CA VAL A 192 -2.23 31.04 -41.82
C VAL A 192 -1.90 32.47 -42.24
N ASP A 193 -1.50 32.63 -43.51
CA ASP A 193 -1.23 33.92 -44.12
C ASP A 193 -2.50 34.81 -44.08
N PRO A 194 -2.43 36.01 -43.46
CA PRO A 194 -3.55 36.95 -43.40
C PRO A 194 -4.14 37.31 -44.76
N GLN A 195 -3.34 37.28 -45.85
CA GLN A 195 -3.84 37.60 -47.19
C GLN A 195 -4.80 36.54 -47.72
N GLN A 196 -4.76 35.32 -47.17
CA GLN A 196 -5.57 34.20 -47.63
C GLN A 196 -6.94 34.10 -46.96
N ILE A 197 -7.22 34.93 -45.94
CA ILE A 197 -8.45 34.92 -45.15
C ILE A 197 -8.96 36.36 -44.99
N GLN A 198 -10.00 36.73 -45.74
CA GLN A 198 -10.53 38.10 -45.79
C GLN A 198 -11.91 38.24 -45.15
N SER A 199 -12.68 37.15 -45.00
CA SER A 199 -13.97 37.21 -44.31
C SER A 199 -13.82 37.57 -42.83
N SER A 200 -14.79 38.30 -42.28
CA SER A 200 -14.74 38.76 -40.87
C SER A 200 -14.69 37.59 -39.89
N GLU A 201 -15.54 36.58 -40.06
CA GLU A 201 -15.52 35.37 -39.21
C GLU A 201 -14.25 34.54 -39.44
N GLY A 202 -13.81 34.40 -40.70
CA GLY A 202 -12.57 33.70 -41.03
C GLY A 202 -11.35 34.33 -40.35
N GLN A 203 -11.27 35.66 -40.30
CA GLN A 203 -10.18 36.38 -39.63
C GLN A 203 -10.14 36.10 -38.12
N LEU A 204 -11.30 35.94 -37.47
CA LEU A 204 -11.39 35.60 -36.05
C LEU A 204 -10.98 34.14 -35.79
N PHE A 205 -11.39 33.19 -36.63
CA PHE A 205 -10.91 31.80 -36.54
C PHE A 205 -9.39 31.70 -36.80
N ARG A 206 -8.85 32.48 -37.74
CA ARG A 206 -7.42 32.59 -37.97
C ARG A 206 -6.69 33.14 -36.74
N THR A 207 -7.24 34.18 -36.12
CA THR A 207 -6.69 34.78 -34.88
C THR A 207 -6.65 33.76 -33.75
N TYR A 208 -7.72 32.97 -33.59
CA TYR A 208 -7.76 31.88 -32.63
C TYR A 208 -6.71 30.79 -32.90
N LEU A 209 -6.52 30.37 -34.17
CA LEU A 209 -5.50 29.37 -34.50
C LEU A 209 -4.09 29.87 -34.20
N GLN A 210 -3.81 31.15 -34.48
CA GLN A 210 -2.52 31.75 -34.12
C GLN A 210 -2.34 31.76 -32.60
N ALA A 211 -3.35 32.18 -31.85
CA ALA A 211 -3.32 32.19 -30.38
C ALA A 211 -3.11 30.78 -29.79
N ALA A 212 -3.75 29.75 -30.37
CA ALA A 212 -3.54 28.36 -29.98
C ALA A 212 -2.09 27.90 -30.25
N ALA A 213 -1.51 28.27 -31.40
CA ALA A 213 -0.12 27.97 -31.70
C ALA A 213 0.84 28.68 -30.73
N ASP A 214 0.56 29.93 -30.37
CA ASP A 214 1.33 30.68 -29.37
C ASP A 214 1.20 30.04 -27.97
N PHE A 215 0.00 29.61 -27.59
CA PHE A 215 -0.25 28.89 -26.34
C PHE A 215 0.57 27.59 -26.26
N TYR A 216 0.52 26.75 -27.29
CA TYR A 216 1.31 25.52 -27.34
C TYR A 216 2.80 25.80 -27.36
N SER A 217 3.24 26.87 -28.04
CA SER A 217 4.66 27.27 -28.07
C SER A 217 5.16 27.92 -26.77
N GLY A 218 4.29 28.21 -25.80
CA GLY A 218 4.67 28.89 -24.55
C GLY A 218 4.80 30.41 -24.68
N ARG A 219 4.35 31.00 -25.78
CA ARG A 219 4.31 32.46 -25.99
C ARG A 219 3.04 33.05 -25.38
N PHE A 220 2.94 33.01 -24.05
CA PHE A 220 1.68 33.28 -23.35
C PHE A 220 1.14 34.71 -23.56
N SER A 221 2.01 35.72 -23.63
CA SER A 221 1.56 37.11 -23.88
C SER A 221 0.93 37.30 -25.27
N ASP A 222 1.45 36.61 -26.29
CA ASP A 222 0.87 36.65 -27.64
C ASP A 222 -0.44 35.87 -27.71
N ALA A 223 -0.46 34.68 -27.08
CA ALA A 223 -1.65 33.85 -26.98
C ALA A 223 -2.82 34.58 -26.28
N GLU A 224 -2.54 35.25 -25.17
CA GLU A 224 -3.54 36.01 -24.41
C GLU A 224 -4.16 37.13 -25.27
N ARG A 225 -3.33 37.94 -25.94
CA ARG A 225 -3.80 38.98 -26.87
C ARG A 225 -4.64 38.40 -28.00
N GLY A 226 -4.20 37.28 -28.58
CA GLY A 226 -4.91 36.61 -29.67
C GLY A 226 -6.27 36.06 -29.23
N PHE A 227 -6.35 35.38 -28.09
CA PHE A 227 -7.63 34.89 -27.55
C PHE A 227 -8.56 36.04 -27.14
N ALA A 228 -8.05 37.09 -26.50
CA ALA A 228 -8.83 38.29 -26.21
C ALA A 228 -9.40 38.90 -27.51
N GLY A 229 -8.60 38.98 -28.57
CA GLY A 229 -9.04 39.42 -29.89
C GLY A 229 -10.10 38.52 -30.53
N ALA A 230 -10.02 37.19 -30.36
CA ALA A 230 -11.02 36.25 -30.87
C ALA A 230 -12.34 36.27 -30.06
N SER A 231 -12.30 36.70 -28.79
CA SER A 231 -13.45 36.72 -27.88
C SER A 231 -14.54 37.73 -28.28
N VAL A 232 -14.26 38.65 -29.20
CA VAL A 232 -15.24 39.61 -29.75
C VAL A 232 -16.15 38.98 -30.82
N SER A 233 -15.96 37.70 -31.14
CA SER A 233 -16.72 36.98 -32.15
C SER A 233 -18.21 36.91 -31.86
N ASN A 234 -19.02 36.93 -32.93
CA ASN A 234 -20.44 36.62 -32.87
C ASN A 234 -20.72 35.11 -32.92
N VAL A 235 -19.72 34.29 -33.27
CA VAL A 235 -19.83 32.83 -33.23
C VAL A 235 -19.80 32.39 -31.75
N PRO A 236 -20.89 31.82 -31.21
CA PRO A 236 -20.99 31.56 -29.77
C PRO A 236 -19.86 30.70 -29.21
N TRP A 237 -19.50 29.62 -29.91
CA TRP A 237 -18.40 28.75 -29.52
C TRP A 237 -17.07 29.50 -29.48
N LEU A 238 -16.74 30.27 -30.54
CA LEU A 238 -15.46 30.97 -30.62
C LEU A 238 -15.32 32.01 -29.50
N LYS A 239 -16.40 32.72 -29.19
CA LYS A 239 -16.47 33.67 -28.09
C LYS A 239 -16.21 33.01 -26.74
N GLU A 240 -16.92 31.91 -26.45
CA GLU A 240 -16.79 31.18 -25.20
C GLU A 240 -15.41 30.54 -25.04
N THR A 241 -14.95 29.80 -26.06
CA THR A 241 -13.66 29.11 -26.03
C THR A 241 -12.50 30.09 -25.90
N ALA A 242 -12.55 31.23 -26.59
CA ALA A 242 -11.51 32.24 -26.49
C ALA A 242 -11.45 32.89 -25.09
N LEU A 243 -12.60 33.15 -24.46
CA LEU A 243 -12.64 33.61 -23.07
C LEU A 243 -12.01 32.60 -22.12
N TYR A 244 -12.39 31.32 -22.24
CA TYR A 244 -11.81 30.23 -21.44
C TYR A 244 -10.30 30.07 -21.65
N MET A 245 -9.83 30.13 -22.90
CA MET A 245 -8.42 29.99 -23.24
C MET A 245 -7.57 31.19 -22.77
N THR A 246 -8.15 32.38 -22.61
CA THR A 246 -7.46 33.53 -22.00
C THR A 246 -7.08 33.23 -20.55
N ALA A 247 -8.02 32.71 -19.75
CA ALA A 247 -7.75 32.29 -18.36
C ALA A 247 -6.73 31.14 -18.28
N ARG A 248 -6.85 30.15 -19.18
CA ARG A 248 -5.91 29.02 -19.25
C ARG A 248 -4.50 29.44 -19.67
N THR A 249 -4.38 30.44 -20.53
CA THR A 249 -3.09 31.04 -20.92
C THR A 249 -2.43 31.71 -19.72
N SER A 250 -3.20 32.50 -18.95
CA SER A 250 -2.73 33.13 -17.72
C SER A 250 -2.23 32.11 -16.69
N LEU A 251 -2.92 30.98 -16.51
CA LEU A 251 -2.47 29.91 -15.61
C LEU A 251 -1.16 29.26 -16.08
N ASN A 252 -0.97 29.08 -17.39
CA ASN A 252 0.28 28.51 -17.91
C ASN A 252 1.45 29.48 -17.78
N GLN A 253 1.21 30.79 -17.94
CA GLN A 253 2.19 31.81 -17.62
C GLN A 253 2.55 31.80 -16.13
N ALA A 254 1.54 31.72 -15.25
CA ALA A 254 1.72 31.70 -13.80
C ALA A 254 2.68 30.61 -13.34
N GLN A 255 2.61 29.43 -13.97
CA GLN A 255 3.38 28.26 -13.57
C GLN A 255 4.63 27.97 -14.43
N ALA A 256 5.00 28.89 -15.33
CA ALA A 256 6.08 28.65 -16.31
C ALA A 256 7.43 28.31 -15.65
N ASP A 257 7.73 28.96 -14.52
CA ASP A 257 8.97 28.77 -13.75
C ASP A 257 8.71 28.14 -12.37
N ALA A 258 7.50 27.63 -12.12
CA ALA A 258 7.04 27.15 -10.82
C ALA A 258 7.44 25.70 -10.49
N PHE A 259 8.22 25.05 -11.35
CA PHE A 259 8.66 23.66 -11.20
C PHE A 259 10.17 23.54 -11.43
N ASP A 260 10.85 22.79 -10.58
CA ASP A 260 12.27 22.48 -10.76
C ASP A 260 12.52 21.34 -11.77
N GLU A 261 13.79 20.96 -11.95
CA GLU A 261 14.20 19.91 -12.89
C GLU A 261 13.63 18.52 -12.59
N TYR A 262 13.13 18.31 -11.36
CA TYR A 262 12.47 17.07 -10.94
C TYR A 262 10.95 17.17 -10.97
N GLY A 263 10.40 18.30 -11.41
CA GLY A 263 8.96 18.55 -11.44
C GLY A 263 8.35 18.83 -10.07
N MET A 264 9.17 19.18 -9.07
CA MET A 264 8.68 19.58 -7.76
C MET A 264 8.28 21.06 -7.76
N PRO A 265 7.14 21.43 -7.13
CA PRO A 265 6.66 22.80 -7.12
C PRO A 265 7.56 23.72 -6.28
N GLN A 266 7.90 24.88 -6.84
CA GLN A 266 8.59 25.99 -6.19
C GLN A 266 7.61 27.19 -6.14
N LEU A 267 6.78 27.25 -5.10
CA LEU A 267 5.65 28.20 -5.04
C LEU A 267 6.10 29.67 -5.03
N GLU A 268 7.32 29.94 -4.57
CA GLU A 268 7.96 31.25 -4.63
C GLU A 268 8.22 31.76 -6.06
N HIS A 269 8.30 30.88 -7.05
CA HIS A 269 8.54 31.22 -8.46
C HIS A 269 7.26 31.38 -9.28
N VAL A 270 6.08 31.21 -8.66
CA VAL A 270 4.80 31.42 -9.33
C VAL A 270 4.62 32.91 -9.65
N ASP A 271 4.30 33.25 -10.90
CA ASP A 271 3.92 34.61 -11.28
C ASP A 271 2.52 34.91 -10.70
N LYS A 272 2.53 35.64 -9.57
CA LYS A 272 1.33 36.00 -8.81
C LYS A 272 0.35 36.88 -9.60
N SER A 273 0.85 37.71 -10.51
CA SER A 273 -0.01 38.57 -11.33
C SER A 273 -0.76 37.73 -12.35
N ALA A 274 -0.06 36.84 -13.06
CA ALA A 274 -0.67 35.91 -14.00
C ALA A 274 -1.61 34.92 -13.29
N LEU A 275 -1.28 34.50 -12.06
CA LEU A 275 -2.14 33.64 -11.25
C LEU A 275 -3.45 34.34 -10.87
N SER A 276 -3.39 35.61 -10.44
CA SER A 276 -4.58 36.42 -10.15
C SER A 276 -5.45 36.60 -11.39
N ALA A 277 -4.83 36.88 -12.54
CA ALA A 277 -5.55 36.98 -13.83
C ALA A 277 -6.22 35.65 -14.21
N ALA A 278 -5.57 34.52 -13.95
CA ALA A 278 -6.16 33.20 -14.16
C ALA A 278 -7.37 32.95 -13.25
N GLU A 279 -7.27 33.28 -11.96
CA GLU A 279 -8.38 33.14 -11.01
C GLU A 279 -9.60 33.97 -11.45
N GLU A 280 -9.38 35.27 -11.70
CA GLU A 280 -10.43 36.18 -12.17
C GLU A 280 -11.04 35.72 -13.49
N GLY A 281 -10.20 35.25 -14.42
CA GLY A 281 -10.63 34.73 -15.71
C GLY A 281 -11.53 33.50 -15.59
N PHE A 282 -11.15 32.51 -14.78
CA PHE A 282 -11.99 31.31 -14.59
C PHE A 282 -13.27 31.60 -13.81
N LEU A 283 -13.23 32.43 -12.76
CA LEU A 283 -14.42 32.86 -12.03
C LEU A 283 -15.36 33.68 -12.92
N GLY A 284 -14.80 34.56 -13.75
CA GLY A 284 -15.52 35.32 -14.77
C GLY A 284 -16.20 34.41 -15.79
N TYR A 285 -15.46 33.42 -16.32
CA TYR A 285 -16.00 32.41 -17.23
C TYR A 285 -17.18 31.66 -16.60
N LEU A 286 -17.03 31.15 -15.36
CA LEU A 286 -18.10 30.42 -14.67
C LEU A 286 -19.34 31.28 -14.40
N LYS A 287 -19.16 32.60 -14.22
CA LYS A 287 -20.26 33.56 -14.05
C LYS A 287 -20.99 33.82 -15.38
N THR A 288 -20.25 33.97 -16.47
CA THR A 288 -20.81 34.28 -17.79
C THR A 288 -21.43 33.04 -18.46
N TYR A 289 -20.81 31.87 -18.28
CA TYR A 289 -21.19 30.59 -18.87
C TYR A 289 -21.40 29.52 -17.79
N PRO A 290 -22.44 29.63 -16.95
CA PRO A 290 -22.68 28.68 -15.85
C PRO A 290 -23.02 27.26 -16.33
N GLN A 291 -23.38 27.11 -17.60
CA GLN A 291 -23.67 25.84 -18.29
C GLN A 291 -22.81 25.69 -19.56
N GLY A 292 -21.65 26.37 -19.60
CA GLY A 292 -20.74 26.33 -20.73
C GLY A 292 -19.98 25.03 -20.88
N ASP A 293 -19.37 24.84 -22.06
CA ASP A 293 -18.68 23.60 -22.44
C ASP A 293 -17.43 23.32 -21.56
N TYR A 294 -16.87 24.35 -20.93
CA TYR A 294 -15.63 24.27 -20.14
C TYR A 294 -15.85 24.39 -18.63
N VAL A 295 -17.10 24.34 -18.12
CA VAL A 295 -17.40 24.53 -16.68
C VAL A 295 -16.64 23.54 -15.80
N ALA A 296 -16.66 22.24 -16.14
CA ALA A 296 -15.94 21.23 -15.38
C ALA A 296 -14.42 21.51 -15.37
N SER A 297 -13.86 21.81 -16.55
CA SER A 297 -12.43 22.12 -16.70
C SER A 297 -12.01 23.38 -15.94
N ALA A 298 -12.78 24.46 -16.01
CA ALA A 298 -12.53 25.70 -15.27
C ALA A 298 -12.55 25.47 -13.75
N ARG A 299 -13.51 24.69 -13.22
CA ARG A 299 -13.52 24.30 -11.79
C ARG A 299 -12.32 23.43 -11.42
N GLY A 300 -11.87 22.57 -12.34
CA GLY A 300 -10.65 21.79 -12.18
C GLY A 300 -9.39 22.65 -12.08
N LEU A 301 -9.24 23.60 -13.02
CA LEU A 301 -8.10 24.50 -13.07
C LEU A 301 -8.09 25.50 -11.92
N LEU A 302 -9.24 25.89 -11.37
CA LEU A 302 -9.31 26.67 -10.13
C LEU A 302 -8.67 25.94 -8.94
N ARG A 303 -8.75 24.59 -8.84
CA ARG A 303 -8.00 23.85 -7.81
C ARG A 303 -6.49 24.04 -7.97
N ARG A 304 -6.00 23.98 -9.22
CA ARG A 304 -4.59 24.23 -9.53
C ARG A 304 -4.18 25.67 -9.18
N VAL A 305 -5.04 26.64 -9.46
CA VAL A 305 -4.84 28.06 -9.09
C VAL A 305 -4.68 28.20 -7.58
N TYR A 306 -5.62 27.66 -6.79
CA TYR A 306 -5.57 27.78 -5.32
C TYR A 306 -4.38 27.05 -4.71
N TRP A 307 -3.97 25.91 -5.27
CA TRP A 307 -2.76 25.20 -4.83
C TRP A 307 -1.48 25.99 -5.13
N LEU A 308 -1.36 26.58 -6.34
CA LEU A 308 -0.22 27.44 -6.67
C LEU A 308 -0.19 28.74 -5.85
N ALA A 309 -1.36 29.21 -5.38
CA ALA A 309 -1.49 30.38 -4.52
C ALA A 309 -1.14 30.09 -3.05
N ASP A 310 -0.96 28.82 -2.66
CA ASP A 310 -0.96 28.35 -1.27
C ASP A 310 -2.24 28.78 -0.49
N ASP A 311 -3.38 28.92 -1.18
CA ASP A 311 -4.66 29.27 -0.57
C ASP A 311 -5.42 28.01 -0.15
N GLN A 312 -5.00 27.46 1.01
CA GLN A 312 -5.55 26.22 1.56
C GLN A 312 -7.05 26.33 1.90
N ALA A 313 -7.55 27.54 2.18
CA ALA A 313 -8.97 27.76 2.47
C ALA A 313 -9.81 27.57 1.20
N LYS A 314 -9.47 28.26 0.10
CA LYS A 314 -10.19 28.07 -1.18
C LYS A 314 -9.96 26.68 -1.76
N LEU A 315 -8.76 26.13 -1.62
CA LEU A 315 -8.45 24.78 -2.08
C LEU A 315 -9.30 23.74 -1.37
N ALA A 316 -9.40 23.80 -0.04
CA ALA A 316 -10.22 22.89 0.75
C ALA A 316 -11.70 22.96 0.36
N GLU A 317 -12.26 24.16 0.18
CA GLU A 317 -13.65 24.33 -0.27
C GLU A 317 -13.87 23.80 -1.68
N ALA A 318 -12.92 24.00 -2.60
CA ALA A 318 -13.00 23.48 -3.95
C ALA A 318 -13.00 21.94 -3.99
N TYR A 319 -12.17 21.29 -3.17
CA TYR A 319 -12.19 19.83 -3.03
C TYR A 319 -13.46 19.35 -2.33
N ALA A 320 -13.88 19.96 -1.23
CA ALA A 320 -15.07 19.57 -0.50
C ALA A 320 -16.32 19.61 -1.38
N TRP A 321 -16.49 20.65 -2.19
CA TRP A 321 -17.58 20.74 -3.15
C TRP A 321 -17.52 19.63 -4.21
N GLN A 322 -16.34 19.37 -4.81
CA GLN A 322 -16.21 18.36 -5.87
C GLN A 322 -16.35 16.92 -5.38
N LEU A 323 -15.89 16.67 -4.16
CA LEU A 323 -15.96 15.36 -3.52
C LEU A 323 -17.36 15.03 -2.99
N THR A 324 -18.24 16.01 -2.72
CA THR A 324 -19.50 15.75 -2.01
C THR A 324 -20.77 16.26 -2.66
N GLN A 325 -20.68 17.30 -3.50
CA GLN A 325 -21.86 17.97 -4.08
C GLN A 325 -21.90 17.87 -5.60
N ALA A 326 -20.74 17.85 -6.26
CA ALA A 326 -20.68 17.77 -7.71
C ALA A 326 -21.23 16.45 -8.25
N THR A 327 -21.83 16.48 -9.43
CA THR A 327 -22.11 15.28 -10.24
C THR A 327 -20.90 14.91 -11.11
N ASP A 328 -20.90 13.73 -11.73
CA ASP A 328 -19.81 13.32 -12.64
C ASP A 328 -19.64 14.31 -13.80
N ALA A 329 -20.74 14.79 -14.40
CA ALA A 329 -20.70 15.77 -15.47
C ALA A 329 -20.14 17.15 -15.03
N GLN A 330 -20.13 17.44 -13.72
CA GLN A 330 -19.61 18.69 -13.18
C GLN A 330 -18.14 18.58 -12.73
N ARG A 331 -17.56 17.38 -12.72
CA ARG A 331 -16.16 17.13 -12.38
C ARG A 331 -15.32 16.98 -13.65
N ASN A 332 -14.07 17.45 -13.58
CA ASN A 332 -13.11 17.26 -14.67
C ASN A 332 -12.33 15.94 -14.59
N VAL A 333 -12.44 15.22 -13.47
CA VAL A 333 -11.75 13.95 -13.17
C VAL A 333 -12.64 13.09 -12.29
N SER A 334 -12.35 11.80 -12.19
CA SER A 334 -13.08 10.88 -11.31
C SER A 334 -12.91 11.24 -9.83
N VAL A 335 -13.81 10.73 -8.97
CA VAL A 335 -13.67 10.91 -7.51
C VAL A 335 -12.39 10.23 -6.99
N ASP A 336 -11.97 9.11 -7.60
CA ASP A 336 -10.75 8.41 -7.22
C ASP A 336 -9.49 9.26 -7.49
N GLU A 337 -9.44 9.91 -8.65
CA GLU A 337 -8.38 10.87 -8.97
C GLU A 337 -8.44 12.10 -8.07
N LEU A 338 -9.63 12.61 -7.72
CA LEU A 338 -9.76 13.73 -6.77
C LEU A 338 -9.24 13.37 -5.38
N VAL A 339 -9.51 12.15 -4.89
CA VAL A 339 -9.01 11.69 -3.59
C VAL A 339 -7.49 11.62 -3.60
N ALA A 340 -6.88 11.07 -4.66
CA ALA A 340 -5.43 11.03 -4.82
C ALA A 340 -4.82 12.44 -4.95
N GLU A 341 -5.47 13.33 -5.71
CA GLU A 341 -5.03 14.71 -5.87
C GLU A 341 -5.11 15.50 -4.55
N ALA A 342 -6.19 15.34 -3.78
CA ALA A 342 -6.38 15.99 -2.49
C ALA A 342 -5.36 15.51 -1.45
N ASP A 343 -5.01 14.23 -1.45
CA ASP A 343 -3.95 13.68 -0.60
C ASP A 343 -2.63 14.42 -0.82
N LEU A 344 -2.19 14.51 -2.08
CA LEU A 344 -0.90 15.09 -2.45
C LEU A 344 -0.88 16.63 -2.36
N LYS A 345 -1.97 17.31 -2.73
CA LYS A 345 -1.98 18.78 -2.91
C LYS A 345 -2.59 19.57 -1.75
N LEU A 346 -3.47 18.94 -0.96
CA LEU A 346 -4.18 19.60 0.14
C LEU A 346 -3.76 19.02 1.49
N LEU A 347 -3.87 17.70 1.68
CA LEU A 347 -3.71 17.07 2.99
C LEU A 347 -2.24 17.02 3.46
N MET A 348 -1.29 16.97 2.53
CA MET A 348 0.15 17.09 2.83
C MET A 348 0.60 18.55 3.08
N GLY A 349 -0.27 19.55 2.85
CA GLY A 349 0.01 20.97 3.06
C GLY A 349 -0.29 21.45 4.49
N ASN A 350 -0.24 22.77 4.70
CA ASN A 350 -0.55 23.39 6.00
C ASN A 350 -2.07 23.47 6.23
N SER A 351 -2.57 22.86 7.30
CA SER A 351 -4.01 22.81 7.59
C SER A 351 -4.57 23.96 8.42
N ASN A 352 -3.75 24.91 8.89
CA ASN A 352 -4.21 25.98 9.79
C ASN A 352 -5.31 26.87 9.18
N ALA A 353 -5.34 27.01 7.85
CA ALA A 353 -6.33 27.82 7.14
C ALA A 353 -7.58 27.03 6.69
N VAL A 354 -7.60 25.69 6.86
CA VAL A 354 -8.73 24.86 6.44
C VAL A 354 -9.95 25.11 7.34
N LYS A 355 -11.09 25.43 6.71
CA LYS A 355 -12.38 25.67 7.40
C LYS A 355 -13.47 24.66 7.07
N ASN A 356 -13.18 23.71 6.19
CA ASN A 356 -14.12 22.63 5.92
C ASN A 356 -14.01 21.54 6.99
N PRO A 357 -15.07 21.20 7.75
CA PRO A 357 -14.97 20.28 8.88
C PRO A 357 -14.55 18.86 8.48
N MET A 358 -14.92 18.40 7.28
CA MET A 358 -14.52 17.06 6.81
C MET A 358 -13.02 17.00 6.49
N ILE A 359 -12.49 18.00 5.78
CA ILE A 359 -11.07 18.06 5.44
C ILE A 359 -10.23 18.28 6.71
N LEU A 360 -10.68 19.18 7.59
CA LEU A 360 -9.99 19.48 8.83
C LEU A 360 -9.90 18.23 9.72
N LEU A 361 -10.98 17.44 9.84
CA LEU A 361 -10.98 16.16 10.55
C LEU A 361 -9.86 15.22 10.05
N VAL A 362 -9.73 15.04 8.73
CA VAL A 362 -8.71 14.15 8.16
C VAL A 362 -7.31 14.69 8.45
N SER A 363 -7.11 16.00 8.30
CA SER A 363 -5.82 16.63 8.58
C SER A 363 -5.42 16.53 10.06
N ASP A 364 -6.35 16.77 10.99
CA ASP A 364 -6.06 16.67 12.42
C ASP A 364 -5.73 15.23 12.82
N LEU A 365 -6.42 14.22 12.26
CA LEU A 365 -6.05 12.81 12.46
C LEU A 365 -4.62 12.53 11.96
N MET A 366 -4.20 13.10 10.83
CA MET A 366 -2.81 12.99 10.36
C MET A 366 -1.83 13.66 11.32
N ARG A 367 -2.19 14.81 11.89
CA ARG A 367 -1.35 15.53 12.88
C ARG A 367 -1.33 14.87 14.26
N MET A 368 -2.27 13.97 14.55
CA MET A 368 -2.26 13.10 15.74
C MET A 368 -1.34 11.88 15.60
N ARG A 369 -0.68 11.70 14.45
CA ARG A 369 0.29 10.61 14.29
C ARG A 369 1.45 10.73 15.27
N ALA A 370 2.00 9.60 15.69
CA ALA A 370 3.10 9.54 16.66
C ALA A 370 4.30 10.38 16.20
N HIS A 371 4.56 11.48 16.90
CA HIS A 371 5.70 12.37 16.69
C HIS A 371 6.14 12.98 18.03
N THR A 372 7.41 13.40 18.12
CA THR A 372 7.96 14.04 19.32
C THR A 372 8.74 15.30 18.90
N PRO A 373 8.23 16.51 19.19
CA PRO A 373 6.95 16.80 19.87
C PRO A 373 5.70 16.47 19.01
N PRO A 374 4.50 16.35 19.61
CA PRO A 374 3.26 16.18 18.85
C PRO A 374 3.02 17.32 17.86
N ALA A 375 2.55 17.01 16.65
CA ALA A 375 2.28 18.01 15.61
C ALA A 375 0.96 18.78 15.81
N LEU A 376 0.07 18.29 16.68
CA LEU A 376 -1.16 18.94 17.11
C LEU A 376 -1.14 19.09 18.64
N THR A 377 -1.32 20.32 19.13
CA THR A 377 -1.49 20.57 20.57
C THR A 377 -2.96 20.60 20.95
N ARG A 378 -3.27 20.42 22.25
CA ARG A 378 -4.63 20.61 22.77
C ARG A 378 -5.16 22.02 22.46
N ALA A 379 -4.31 23.04 22.59
CA ALA A 379 -4.69 24.42 22.33
C ALA A 379 -5.05 24.64 20.84
N ASP A 380 -4.34 24.01 19.92
CA ASP A 380 -4.66 24.06 18.49
C ASP A 380 -6.03 23.42 18.22
N LEU A 381 -6.28 22.23 18.78
CA LEU A 381 -7.54 21.53 18.63
C LEU A 381 -8.71 22.34 19.21
N ASP A 382 -8.57 22.92 20.41
CA ASP A 382 -9.61 23.71 21.05
C ASP A 382 -9.99 24.97 20.24
N GLN A 383 -9.02 25.59 19.56
CA GLN A 383 -9.26 26.74 18.69
C GLN A 383 -10.11 26.40 17.45
N GLN A 384 -10.12 25.13 17.03
CA GLN A 384 -10.87 24.67 15.86
C GLN A 384 -12.37 24.44 16.16
N LYS A 385 -12.81 24.46 17.42
CA LYS A 385 -14.20 24.15 17.82
C LYS A 385 -15.26 24.88 16.99
N ALA A 386 -15.04 26.15 16.67
CA ALA A 386 -15.99 26.96 15.89
C ALA A 386 -16.17 26.45 14.45
N VAL A 387 -15.17 25.80 13.86
CA VAL A 387 -15.25 25.21 12.51
C VAL A 387 -16.26 24.06 12.46
N PHE A 388 -16.46 23.38 13.58
CA PHE A 388 -17.35 22.22 13.69
C PHE A 388 -18.73 22.58 14.25
N ALA A 389 -19.13 23.86 14.27
CA ALA A 389 -20.41 24.30 14.84
C ALA A 389 -21.63 23.55 14.24
N ASP A 390 -21.60 23.28 12.93
CA ASP A 390 -22.66 22.55 12.22
C ASP A 390 -22.48 21.01 12.25
N ALA A 391 -21.38 20.52 12.82
CA ALA A 391 -21.06 19.10 12.93
C ALA A 391 -20.32 18.79 14.25
N PRO A 392 -20.93 19.07 15.44
CA PRO A 392 -20.24 18.99 16.73
C PRO A 392 -19.72 17.59 17.06
N ALA A 393 -20.39 16.54 16.56
CA ALA A 393 -19.96 15.16 16.75
C ALA A 393 -18.57 14.87 16.15
N LEU A 394 -18.19 15.53 15.05
CA LEU A 394 -16.85 15.40 14.47
C LEU A 394 -15.78 15.97 15.42
N PHE A 395 -16.08 17.08 16.10
CA PHE A 395 -15.18 17.67 17.07
C PHE A 395 -15.07 16.83 18.35
N ASP A 396 -16.18 16.25 18.82
CA ASP A 396 -16.15 15.30 19.94
C ASP A 396 -15.32 14.05 19.59
N TYR A 397 -15.42 13.58 18.35
CA TYR A 397 -14.58 12.49 17.85
C TYR A 397 -13.08 12.86 17.87
N LEU A 398 -12.70 14.06 17.43
CA LEU A 398 -11.31 14.52 17.50
C LEU A 398 -10.81 14.65 18.94
N GLN A 399 -11.64 15.17 19.85
CA GLN A 399 -11.29 15.24 21.27
C GLN A 399 -11.03 13.84 21.84
N ALA A 400 -11.87 12.87 21.49
CA ALA A 400 -11.69 11.47 21.90
C ALA A 400 -10.42 10.85 21.30
N ALA A 401 -10.18 11.07 20.00
CA ALA A 401 -9.01 10.52 19.31
C ALA A 401 -7.73 11.11 19.89
N TYR A 402 -7.70 12.43 20.13
CA TYR A 402 -6.57 13.11 20.76
C TYR A 402 -6.30 12.56 22.16
N ALA A 403 -7.35 12.42 22.97
CA ALA A 403 -7.23 11.88 24.32
C ALA A 403 -6.68 10.44 24.32
N LEU A 404 -7.08 9.59 23.37
CA LEU A 404 -6.59 8.22 23.31
C LEU A 404 -5.17 8.10 22.74
N TYR A 405 -4.90 8.72 21.59
CA TYR A 405 -3.66 8.50 20.83
C TYR A 405 -2.52 9.43 21.23
N VAL A 406 -2.81 10.67 21.61
CA VAL A 406 -1.77 11.68 21.92
C VAL A 406 -1.54 11.80 23.42
N GLU A 407 -2.62 11.83 24.21
CA GLU A 407 -2.52 12.00 25.67
C GLU A 407 -2.49 10.69 26.45
N HIS A 408 -2.86 9.57 25.80
CA HIS A 408 -3.00 8.26 26.43
C HIS A 408 -3.95 8.26 27.66
N GLN A 409 -5.04 9.01 27.57
CA GLN A 409 -6.09 9.18 28.58
C GLN A 409 -7.41 8.53 28.13
N PRO A 410 -7.54 7.19 28.20
CA PRO A 410 -8.73 6.48 27.72
C PRO A 410 -10.02 6.89 28.43
N ASP A 411 -9.96 7.21 29.73
CA ASP A 411 -11.12 7.69 30.49
C ASP A 411 -11.65 9.04 29.98
N ASN A 412 -10.77 9.90 29.45
CA ASN A 412 -11.19 11.15 28.84
C ASN A 412 -11.76 10.91 27.45
N ALA A 413 -11.18 9.99 26.66
CA ALA A 413 -11.76 9.60 25.37
C ALA A 413 -13.20 9.10 25.52
N LEU A 414 -13.48 8.26 26.53
CA LEU A 414 -14.82 7.72 26.80
C LEU A 414 -15.87 8.79 27.11
N LYS A 415 -15.49 9.97 27.65
CA LYS A 415 -16.43 11.06 27.96
C LYS A 415 -16.96 11.76 26.71
N HIS A 416 -16.21 11.73 25.62
CA HIS A 416 -16.59 12.38 24.36
C HIS A 416 -17.32 11.44 23.39
N LEU A 417 -17.37 10.14 23.69
CA LEU A 417 -17.90 9.14 22.77
C LEU A 417 -19.35 8.75 23.11
N PRO A 418 -20.21 8.54 22.09
CA PRO A 418 -21.59 8.15 22.29
C PRO A 418 -21.70 6.77 22.94
N GLN A 419 -22.58 6.67 23.94
CA GLN A 419 -22.85 5.40 24.63
C GLN A 419 -23.81 4.50 23.85
N ASP A 420 -24.71 5.11 23.08
CA ASP A 420 -25.68 4.39 22.27
C ASP A 420 -25.04 3.84 21.00
N VAL A 421 -25.35 2.58 20.69
CA VAL A 421 -24.90 1.90 19.47
C VAL A 421 -26.02 2.02 18.42
N PRO A 422 -25.80 2.70 17.28
CA PRO A 422 -26.81 2.80 16.23
C PRO A 422 -27.14 1.43 15.63
N SER A 423 -28.41 1.23 15.23
CA SER A 423 -28.87 -0.04 14.64
C SER A 423 -28.31 -0.32 13.24
N ASN A 424 -27.86 0.72 12.53
CA ASN A 424 -27.21 0.61 11.23
C ASN A 424 -26.07 1.64 11.15
N PRO A 425 -24.91 1.37 11.78
CA PRO A 425 -23.81 2.32 11.85
C PRO A 425 -23.18 2.54 10.47
N ASP A 426 -23.13 3.80 10.05
CA ASP A 426 -22.25 4.25 8.97
C ASP A 426 -20.78 4.21 9.44
N TYR A 427 -19.82 4.58 8.59
CA TYR A 427 -18.40 4.51 8.96
C TYR A 427 -18.05 5.47 10.10
N PHE A 428 -18.67 6.65 10.18
CA PHE A 428 -18.44 7.59 11.26
C PHE A 428 -18.96 7.06 12.60
N ALA A 429 -20.20 6.59 12.67
CA ALA A 429 -20.77 5.98 13.87
C ALA A 429 -19.98 4.72 14.29
N PHE A 430 -19.57 3.91 13.30
CA PHE A 430 -18.69 2.77 13.54
C PHE A 430 -17.33 3.20 14.09
N SER A 431 -16.77 4.31 13.60
CA SER A 431 -15.50 4.87 14.08
C SER A 431 -15.60 5.35 15.53
N GLN A 432 -16.71 5.98 15.91
CA GLN A 432 -16.98 6.37 17.29
C GLN A 432 -17.01 5.16 18.22
N GLN A 433 -17.75 4.10 17.86
CA GLN A 433 -17.82 2.89 18.68
C GLN A 433 -16.52 2.09 18.68
N THR A 434 -15.78 2.06 17.57
CA THR A 434 -14.45 1.45 17.51
C THR A 434 -13.49 2.17 18.45
N LEU A 435 -13.48 3.51 18.45
CA LEU A 435 -12.64 4.29 19.35
C LEU A 435 -13.03 4.08 20.83
N ARG A 436 -14.34 3.91 21.11
CA ARG A 436 -14.84 3.60 22.45
C ARG A 436 -14.34 2.25 22.92
N GLY A 437 -14.44 1.22 22.09
CA GLY A 437 -13.92 -0.09 22.43
C GLY A 437 -12.40 -0.08 22.58
N LEU A 438 -11.66 0.64 21.74
CA LEU A 438 -10.22 0.83 21.91
C LEU A 438 -9.84 1.52 23.23
N ALA A 439 -10.63 2.51 23.67
CA ALA A 439 -10.42 3.14 24.97
C ALA A 439 -10.71 2.17 26.14
N LEU A 440 -11.73 1.31 26.03
CA LEU A 440 -12.00 0.24 27.01
C LEU A 440 -10.85 -0.78 27.06
N GLU A 441 -10.33 -1.20 25.91
CA GLU A 441 -9.16 -2.09 25.80
C GLU A 441 -7.91 -1.44 26.43
N ALA A 442 -7.67 -0.15 26.17
CA ALA A 442 -6.50 0.57 26.69
C ALA A 442 -6.49 0.68 28.23
N LYS A 443 -7.67 0.75 28.86
CA LYS A 443 -7.81 0.71 30.32
C LYS A 443 -8.03 -0.71 30.89
N GLN A 444 -7.85 -1.74 30.06
CA GLN A 444 -8.00 -3.15 30.43
C GLN A 444 -9.41 -3.55 30.90
N ASP A 445 -10.44 -2.81 30.51
CA ASP A 445 -11.84 -3.22 30.71
C ASP A 445 -12.26 -4.20 29.61
N TRP A 446 -11.65 -5.38 29.65
CA TRP A 446 -11.83 -6.40 28.62
C TRP A 446 -13.28 -6.82 28.46
N LYS A 447 -14.03 -6.85 29.57
CA LYS A 447 -15.41 -7.31 29.58
C LYS A 447 -16.34 -6.32 28.90
N ALA A 448 -16.20 -5.03 29.19
CA ALA A 448 -16.99 -4.01 28.51
C ALA A 448 -16.66 -3.95 27.01
N ALA A 449 -15.39 -4.08 26.65
CA ALA A 449 -14.96 -4.13 25.24
C ALA A 449 -15.54 -5.36 24.51
N GLU A 450 -15.45 -6.57 25.11
CA GLU A 450 -16.07 -7.80 24.59
C GLU A 450 -17.57 -7.59 24.32
N THR A 451 -18.30 -7.02 25.29
CA THR A 451 -19.74 -6.74 25.14
C THR A 451 -20.01 -5.80 23.98
N LEU A 452 -19.22 -4.74 23.82
CA LEU A 452 -19.37 -3.79 22.71
C LEU A 452 -19.09 -4.44 21.35
N TRP A 453 -18.01 -5.23 21.23
CA TRP A 453 -17.66 -5.92 19.99
C TRP A 453 -18.75 -6.93 19.56
N LEU A 454 -19.26 -7.71 20.51
CA LEU A 454 -20.36 -8.64 20.27
C LEU A 454 -21.66 -7.92 19.89
N GLN A 455 -21.94 -6.75 20.48
CA GLN A 455 -23.10 -5.95 20.14
C GLN A 455 -23.01 -5.37 18.72
N LEU A 456 -21.83 -4.96 18.27
CA LEU A 456 -21.62 -4.36 16.95
C LEU A 456 -21.60 -5.41 15.82
N LEU A 457 -21.14 -6.63 16.07
CA LEU A 457 -20.99 -7.69 15.06
C LEU A 457 -22.24 -7.95 14.18
N PRO A 458 -23.47 -8.08 14.73
CA PRO A 458 -24.66 -8.25 13.90
C PRO A 458 -25.09 -6.98 13.16
N LEU A 459 -24.61 -5.81 13.59
CA LEU A 459 -24.96 -4.48 13.06
C LEU A 459 -24.00 -4.02 11.95
N ALA A 460 -22.81 -4.62 11.85
CA ALA A 460 -21.83 -4.32 10.81
C ALA A 460 -22.35 -4.76 9.43
N LYS A 461 -22.75 -3.78 8.60
CA LYS A 461 -23.25 -3.99 7.23
C LYS A 461 -22.36 -3.39 6.15
N GLN A 462 -21.53 -2.41 6.50
CA GLN A 462 -20.64 -1.79 5.52
C GLN A 462 -19.42 -2.68 5.24
N PRO A 463 -18.80 -2.56 4.05
CA PRO A 463 -17.57 -3.28 3.72
C PRO A 463 -16.51 -3.19 4.83
N LEU A 464 -15.88 -4.33 5.13
CA LEU A 464 -14.79 -4.50 6.10
C LEU A 464 -15.12 -4.27 7.59
N GLN A 465 -16.26 -3.69 7.96
CA GLN A 465 -16.61 -3.46 9.38
C GLN A 465 -16.64 -4.77 10.17
N ARG A 466 -17.20 -5.83 9.59
CA ARG A 466 -17.27 -7.14 10.25
C ARG A 466 -15.88 -7.73 10.47
N ASP A 467 -15.02 -7.72 9.44
CA ASP A 467 -13.65 -8.24 9.54
C ASP A 467 -12.84 -7.50 10.62
N GLN A 468 -13.02 -6.19 10.72
CA GLN A 468 -12.44 -5.35 11.78
C GLN A 468 -12.92 -5.75 13.18
N LEU A 469 -14.21 -6.03 13.36
CA LEU A 469 -14.76 -6.48 14.64
C LEU A 469 -14.28 -7.88 15.02
N GLU A 470 -14.17 -8.79 14.04
CA GLU A 470 -13.63 -10.14 14.28
C GLU A 470 -12.16 -10.06 14.74
N LEU A 471 -11.34 -9.20 14.13
CA LEU A 471 -9.97 -8.95 14.58
C LEU A 471 -9.92 -8.34 15.99
N ALA A 472 -10.72 -7.31 16.26
CA ALA A 472 -10.76 -6.66 17.59
C ALA A 472 -11.19 -7.64 18.68
N LEU A 473 -12.22 -8.46 18.43
CA LEU A 473 -12.70 -9.47 19.37
C LEU A 473 -11.67 -10.59 19.59
N ALA A 474 -10.97 -11.02 18.55
CA ALA A 474 -9.90 -12.00 18.67
C ALA A 474 -8.75 -11.49 19.55
N MET A 475 -8.35 -10.24 19.37
CA MET A 475 -7.33 -9.59 20.20
C MET A 475 -7.82 -9.42 21.66
N ASN A 476 -9.10 -9.11 21.88
CA ASN A 476 -9.70 -9.07 23.21
C ASN A 476 -9.64 -10.45 23.90
N TYR A 477 -10.04 -11.52 23.21
CA TYR A 477 -9.99 -12.88 23.76
C TYR A 477 -8.57 -13.36 24.04
N GLU A 478 -7.61 -13.02 23.18
CA GLU A 478 -6.18 -13.26 23.44
C GLU A 478 -5.74 -12.55 24.73
N ARG A 479 -5.97 -11.23 24.83
CA ARG A 479 -5.47 -10.39 25.93
C ARG A 479 -6.14 -10.65 27.26
N SER A 480 -7.40 -11.10 27.23
CA SER A 480 -8.16 -11.46 28.43
C SER A 480 -7.97 -12.92 28.87
N GLY A 481 -7.09 -13.69 28.20
CA GLY A 481 -6.83 -15.10 28.54
C GLY A 481 -7.99 -16.05 28.20
N GLN A 482 -8.85 -15.66 27.26
CA GLN A 482 -10.04 -16.41 26.84
C GLN A 482 -9.88 -16.98 25.43
N LEU A 483 -8.66 -17.34 25.03
CA LEU A 483 -8.31 -17.77 23.66
C LEU A 483 -9.24 -18.87 23.10
N ALA A 484 -9.68 -19.81 23.93
CA ALA A 484 -10.58 -20.88 23.52
C ALA A 484 -11.90 -20.37 22.90
N LYS A 485 -12.39 -19.18 23.29
CA LYS A 485 -13.59 -18.56 22.71
C LYS A 485 -13.44 -18.25 21.21
N VAL A 486 -12.22 -17.99 20.72
CA VAL A 486 -11.98 -17.78 19.29
C VAL A 486 -12.38 -19.02 18.49
N PHE A 487 -12.13 -20.21 19.04
CA PHE A 487 -12.31 -21.48 18.36
C PHE A 487 -13.57 -22.26 18.77
N ALA A 488 -14.43 -21.67 19.60
CA ALA A 488 -15.71 -22.25 19.96
C ALA A 488 -16.61 -22.42 18.73
N ALA A 489 -17.52 -23.41 18.76
CA ALA A 489 -18.36 -23.75 17.61
C ALA A 489 -19.33 -22.63 17.21
N ASP A 490 -19.70 -21.78 18.16
CA ASP A 490 -20.56 -20.59 18.03
C ASP A 490 -19.78 -19.28 17.96
N SER A 491 -18.44 -19.34 17.88
CA SER A 491 -17.60 -18.16 17.77
C SER A 491 -17.97 -17.34 16.52
N PRO A 492 -18.16 -16.02 16.64
CA PRO A 492 -18.40 -15.18 15.49
C PRO A 492 -17.13 -14.93 14.65
N ILE A 493 -15.96 -15.37 15.12
CA ILE A 493 -14.66 -15.15 14.47
C ILE A 493 -14.42 -16.25 13.44
N GLY A 494 -14.76 -15.95 12.18
CA GLY A 494 -14.57 -16.81 11.01
C GLY A 494 -13.36 -16.44 10.15
N ALA A 495 -12.74 -15.27 10.38
CA ALA A 495 -11.57 -14.81 9.64
C ALA A 495 -10.40 -15.81 9.76
N LYS A 496 -10.11 -16.52 8.66
CA LYS A 496 -9.12 -17.62 8.62
C LYS A 496 -7.72 -17.21 9.10
N GLN A 497 -7.18 -16.12 8.57
CA GLN A 497 -5.83 -15.67 8.92
C GLN A 497 -5.71 -15.31 10.42
N VAL A 498 -6.73 -14.68 11.00
CA VAL A 498 -6.80 -14.37 12.44
C VAL A 498 -6.69 -15.67 13.25
N ARG A 499 -7.45 -16.70 12.88
CA ARG A 499 -7.43 -18.01 13.54
C ARG A 499 -6.07 -18.70 13.40
N TYR A 500 -5.47 -18.68 12.21
CA TYR A 500 -4.17 -19.32 11.96
C TYR A 500 -3.03 -18.67 12.75
N ILE A 501 -3.01 -17.34 12.84
CA ILE A 501 -2.03 -16.58 13.64
C ILE A 501 -2.08 -17.04 15.11
N LEU A 502 -3.28 -17.14 15.66
CA LEU A 502 -3.48 -17.55 17.04
C LEU A 502 -3.07 -19.01 17.29
N LEU A 503 -3.38 -19.91 16.35
CA LEU A 503 -2.94 -21.31 16.42
C LEU A 503 -1.42 -21.44 16.43
N ARG A 504 -0.72 -20.76 15.52
CA ARG A 504 0.73 -20.94 15.39
C ARG A 504 1.54 -20.27 16.51
N HIS A 505 1.11 -19.10 16.99
CA HIS A 505 1.91 -18.36 17.97
C HIS A 505 1.55 -18.73 19.41
N ILE A 506 0.26 -18.73 19.78
CA ILE A 506 -0.11 -18.72 21.21
C ILE A 506 -0.91 -19.93 21.70
N ALA A 507 -1.57 -20.68 20.81
CA ALA A 507 -2.38 -21.83 21.21
C ALA A 507 -1.55 -22.92 21.92
N GLY A 508 -2.07 -23.38 23.06
CA GLY A 508 -1.53 -24.52 23.80
C GLY A 508 -1.95 -25.88 23.22
N PRO A 509 -1.35 -26.98 23.69
CA PRO A 509 -1.53 -28.31 23.12
C PRO A 509 -3.00 -28.79 23.14
N ASP A 510 -3.75 -28.51 24.21
CA ASP A 510 -5.15 -28.95 24.31
C ASP A 510 -6.06 -28.27 23.28
N LEU A 511 -5.85 -26.97 23.05
CA LEU A 511 -6.59 -26.21 22.03
C LEU A 511 -6.22 -26.69 20.62
N LEU A 512 -4.95 -27.02 20.38
CA LEU A 512 -4.49 -27.59 19.11
C LEU A 512 -5.15 -28.95 18.86
N ARG A 513 -5.13 -29.87 19.84
CA ARG A 513 -5.84 -31.17 19.75
C ARG A 513 -7.33 -30.99 19.50
N GLN A 514 -7.96 -30.03 20.16
CA GLN A 514 -9.35 -29.70 19.93
C GLN A 514 -9.61 -29.29 18.47
N GLN A 515 -8.78 -28.42 17.89
CA GLN A 515 -8.94 -28.02 16.48
C GLN A 515 -8.66 -29.16 15.50
N ILE A 516 -7.71 -30.05 15.81
CA ILE A 516 -7.47 -31.25 15.00
C ILE A 516 -8.75 -32.10 14.91
N ALA A 517 -9.49 -32.23 16.01
CA ALA A 517 -10.72 -33.02 16.06
C ALA A 517 -11.93 -32.32 15.42
N GLN A 518 -12.10 -31.01 15.65
CA GLN A 518 -13.38 -30.33 15.40
C GLN A 518 -13.35 -29.26 14.29
N ALA A 519 -12.18 -28.78 13.86
CA ALA A 519 -12.11 -27.66 12.91
C ALA A 519 -12.75 -28.08 11.57
N ARG A 520 -13.62 -27.22 11.04
CA ARG A 520 -14.30 -27.46 9.76
C ARG A 520 -13.39 -27.19 8.56
N ASP A 521 -12.52 -26.19 8.68
CA ASP A 521 -11.54 -25.84 7.66
C ASP A 521 -10.37 -26.85 7.66
N PRO A 522 -10.14 -27.59 6.56
CA PRO A 522 -9.03 -28.53 6.48
C PRO A 522 -7.66 -27.88 6.73
N LEU A 523 -7.45 -26.65 6.23
CA LEU A 523 -6.18 -25.96 6.42
C LEU A 523 -5.96 -25.59 7.89
N GLU A 524 -7.01 -25.21 8.61
CA GLU A 524 -6.95 -24.97 10.06
C GLU A 524 -6.56 -26.24 10.82
N ARG A 525 -7.21 -27.36 10.47
CA ARG A 525 -6.95 -28.66 11.09
C ARG A 525 -5.50 -29.11 10.89
N GLN A 526 -5.01 -29.01 9.65
CA GLN A 526 -3.64 -29.38 9.32
C GLN A 526 -2.61 -28.43 9.95
N THR A 527 -2.93 -27.13 10.02
CA THR A 527 -2.09 -26.13 10.71
C THR A 527 -1.99 -26.45 12.20
N ALA A 528 -3.11 -26.77 12.86
CA ALA A 528 -3.12 -27.18 14.26
C ALA A 528 -2.31 -28.46 14.50
N GLN A 529 -2.46 -29.47 13.62
CA GLN A 529 -1.68 -30.71 13.70
C GLN A 529 -0.18 -30.48 13.51
N PHE A 530 0.18 -29.63 12.54
CA PHE A 530 1.58 -29.29 12.30
C PHE A 530 2.19 -28.59 13.51
N VAL A 531 1.52 -27.55 14.03
CA VAL A 531 2.02 -26.74 15.15
C VAL A 531 2.16 -27.61 16.40
N LEU A 532 1.20 -28.51 16.67
CA LEU A 532 1.27 -29.45 17.81
C LEU A 532 2.52 -30.34 17.70
N LEU A 533 2.66 -31.08 16.60
CA LEU A 533 3.78 -31.99 16.39
C LEU A 533 5.12 -31.27 16.36
N TYR A 534 5.18 -30.10 15.72
CA TYR A 534 6.39 -29.29 15.65
C TYR A 534 6.82 -28.82 17.05
N LYS A 535 5.90 -28.21 17.81
CA LYS A 535 6.22 -27.66 19.12
C LYS A 535 6.50 -28.76 20.14
N ASP A 536 5.76 -29.86 20.16
CA ASP A 536 6.06 -30.98 21.07
C ASP A 536 7.48 -31.49 20.82
N LEU A 537 7.82 -31.71 19.54
CA LEU A 537 9.11 -32.22 19.16
C LEU A 537 10.24 -31.24 19.50
N LEU A 538 10.12 -29.97 19.09
CA LEU A 538 11.18 -28.96 19.29
C LEU A 538 11.29 -28.50 20.74
N ARG A 539 10.25 -28.62 21.57
CA ARG A 539 10.33 -28.32 23.01
C ARG A 539 10.72 -29.54 23.86
N GLY A 540 11.12 -30.65 23.22
CA GLY A 540 11.59 -31.86 23.89
C GLY A 540 10.50 -32.68 24.57
N GLN A 541 9.22 -32.46 24.25
CA GLN A 541 8.07 -33.20 24.76
C GLN A 541 7.89 -34.52 23.98
N PHE A 542 8.94 -35.34 23.92
CA PHE A 542 8.99 -36.51 23.04
C PHE A 542 7.90 -37.56 23.30
N ALA A 543 7.47 -37.72 24.56
CA ALA A 543 6.38 -38.64 24.91
C ALA A 543 5.06 -38.16 24.28
N THR A 544 4.74 -36.89 24.47
CA THR A 544 3.54 -36.23 23.92
C THR A 544 3.57 -36.23 22.40
N PHE A 545 4.71 -35.87 21.80
CA PHE A 545 4.93 -35.97 20.36
C PHE A 545 4.62 -37.39 19.83
N ASN A 546 5.15 -38.44 20.47
CA ASN A 546 4.95 -39.82 20.04
C ASN A 546 3.48 -40.25 20.13
N ASP A 547 2.73 -39.74 21.11
CA ASP A 547 1.29 -40.00 21.23
C ASP A 547 0.50 -39.24 20.17
N ASP A 548 0.76 -37.95 19.99
CA ASP A 548 0.07 -37.11 19.00
C ASP A 548 0.40 -37.52 17.55
N LEU A 549 1.60 -38.04 17.30
CA LEU A 549 2.03 -38.55 15.99
C LEU A 549 1.17 -39.73 15.50
N LYS A 550 0.60 -40.53 16.42
CA LYS A 550 -0.29 -41.66 16.06
C LYS A 550 -1.58 -41.19 15.39
N HIS A 551 -1.95 -39.92 15.57
CA HIS A 551 -3.10 -39.31 14.92
C HIS A 551 -2.79 -38.78 13.52
N LEU A 552 -1.54 -38.84 13.08
CA LEU A 552 -1.19 -38.59 11.68
C LEU A 552 -1.66 -39.77 10.81
N PRO A 553 -2.36 -39.53 9.68
CA PRO A 553 -2.78 -40.62 8.81
C PRO A 553 -1.58 -41.36 8.23
N ALA A 554 -1.78 -42.64 7.86
CA ALA A 554 -0.73 -43.49 7.31
C ALA A 554 -0.03 -42.86 6.08
N SER A 555 -0.79 -42.14 5.26
CA SER A 555 -0.25 -41.26 4.22
C SER A 555 -0.56 -39.82 4.61
N ALA A 556 0.46 -39.06 5.03
CA ALA A 556 0.28 -37.67 5.41
C ALA A 556 -0.01 -36.79 4.18
N PRO A 557 -0.89 -35.78 4.29
CA PRO A 557 -1.16 -34.84 3.21
C PRO A 557 0.10 -34.12 2.73
N ASP A 558 0.20 -33.89 1.41
CA ASP A 558 1.26 -33.09 0.79
C ASP A 558 0.88 -31.62 0.62
N ASP A 559 -0.23 -31.21 1.23
CA ASP A 559 -0.73 -29.85 1.17
C ASP A 559 0.29 -28.88 1.76
N LYS A 560 0.55 -27.80 1.02
CA LYS A 560 1.45 -26.73 1.43
C LYS A 560 0.77 -25.85 2.47
N LEU A 561 1.29 -25.85 3.70
CA LEU A 561 0.81 -25.02 4.83
C LEU A 561 1.40 -23.60 4.86
N GLY A 562 1.67 -22.99 3.70
CA GLY A 562 2.44 -21.74 3.53
C GLY A 562 2.11 -20.61 4.53
N THR A 563 1.16 -19.74 4.20
CA THR A 563 0.86 -18.56 5.04
C THR A 563 0.19 -18.90 6.37
N SER A 564 -0.45 -20.08 6.49
CA SER A 564 -1.01 -20.53 7.76
C SER A 564 0.09 -20.80 8.81
N LEU A 565 1.28 -21.23 8.39
CA LEU A 565 2.49 -21.32 9.24
C LEU A 565 3.31 -20.02 9.28
N GLY A 566 2.85 -18.95 8.64
CA GLY A 566 3.51 -17.65 8.63
C GLY A 566 4.63 -17.50 7.60
N TYR A 567 4.75 -18.43 6.64
CA TYR A 567 5.60 -18.19 5.47
C TYR A 567 4.97 -17.13 4.56
N VAL A 568 5.82 -16.45 3.79
CA VAL A 568 5.39 -15.54 2.72
C VAL A 568 5.84 -16.08 1.36
N TYR A 569 5.08 -15.74 0.31
CA TYR A 569 5.29 -16.19 -1.05
C TYR A 569 5.24 -17.72 -1.19
N SER A 570 6.26 -18.33 -1.82
CA SER A 570 6.27 -19.75 -2.21
C SER A 570 6.79 -20.69 -1.12
N ALA A 571 7.36 -20.17 -0.04
CA ALA A 571 7.89 -20.97 1.05
C ALA A 571 6.76 -21.67 1.83
N SER A 572 6.99 -22.92 2.22
CA SER A 572 5.97 -23.74 2.89
C SER A 572 6.57 -24.98 3.54
N GLN A 573 5.78 -25.61 4.40
CA GLN A 573 6.00 -26.97 4.91
C GLN A 573 4.78 -27.85 4.67
N THR A 574 4.91 -29.16 4.90
CA THR A 574 3.83 -30.14 4.82
C THR A 574 3.86 -31.08 6.02
N LEU A 575 2.76 -31.75 6.31
CA LEU A 575 2.70 -32.75 7.39
C LEU A 575 3.56 -34.00 7.10
N LYS A 576 3.93 -34.25 5.85
CA LYS A 576 4.77 -35.38 5.45
C LYS A 576 6.14 -35.39 6.13
N LEU A 577 6.65 -34.23 6.54
CA LEU A 577 7.96 -34.16 7.20
C LEU A 577 7.99 -35.02 8.47
N PHE A 578 6.87 -35.18 9.18
CA PHE A 578 6.80 -36.03 10.38
C PHE A 578 6.84 -37.54 10.08
N GLN A 579 6.81 -37.93 8.81
CA GLN A 579 7.05 -39.31 8.33
C GLN A 579 8.49 -39.52 7.85
N TRP A 580 9.42 -38.61 8.20
CA TRP A 580 10.83 -38.72 7.85
C TRP A 580 11.44 -40.02 8.37
N ASN A 581 12.05 -40.79 7.45
CA ASN A 581 12.63 -42.11 7.71
C ASN A 581 14.16 -42.11 7.61
N GLY A 582 14.79 -40.99 7.96
CA GLY A 582 16.25 -40.92 8.00
C GLY A 582 16.91 -40.75 6.64
N ASP A 583 16.30 -39.97 5.73
CA ASP A 583 16.87 -39.65 4.42
C ASP A 583 18.35 -39.35 4.54
N LYS A 584 19.18 -40.00 3.71
CA LYS A 584 20.63 -40.00 3.89
C LYS A 584 21.14 -38.57 3.94
N ALA A 585 21.68 -38.17 5.10
CA ALA A 585 22.46 -36.96 5.18
C ALA A 585 23.59 -37.06 4.14
N GLU A 586 23.78 -36.02 3.31
CA GLU A 586 24.88 -35.95 2.32
C GLU A 586 26.26 -36.15 2.98
N SER A 587 26.33 -35.91 4.29
CA SER A 587 27.46 -36.16 5.17
C SER A 587 27.74 -37.64 5.47
N GLY A 588 26.90 -38.56 5.00
CA GLY A 588 27.01 -40.00 5.22
C GLY A 588 26.65 -40.47 6.63
N TYR A 589 25.99 -39.62 7.44
CA TYR A 589 25.51 -39.98 8.78
C TYR A 589 24.12 -40.62 8.69
N ALA A 590 23.98 -41.85 9.18
CA ALA A 590 22.74 -42.61 9.11
C ALA A 590 21.85 -42.28 10.32
N CYS A 591 20.58 -41.96 10.06
CA CYS A 591 19.61 -41.69 11.11
C CYS A 591 18.40 -42.61 11.02
N PRO A 592 17.79 -42.95 12.16
CA PRO A 592 16.51 -43.65 12.17
C PRO A 592 15.36 -42.67 11.84
N SER A 593 14.12 -43.14 11.83
CA SER A 593 12.97 -42.25 11.61
C SER A 593 12.85 -41.20 12.72
N ILE A 594 12.08 -40.13 12.48
CA ILE A 594 11.87 -39.10 13.50
C ILE A 594 11.17 -39.68 14.75
N ALA A 595 10.24 -40.61 14.58
CA ALA A 595 9.58 -41.30 15.69
C ALA A 595 10.57 -42.12 16.53
N GLN A 596 11.49 -42.84 15.89
CA GLN A 596 12.54 -43.62 16.58
C GLN A 596 13.57 -42.71 17.27
N THR A 597 13.91 -41.58 16.64
CA THR A 597 14.79 -40.56 17.21
C THR A 597 14.15 -39.95 18.47
N ALA A 598 12.87 -39.56 18.40
CA ALA A 598 12.12 -39.05 19.54
C ALA A 598 12.01 -40.07 20.67
N ALA A 599 11.70 -41.34 20.38
CA ALA A 599 11.69 -42.41 21.39
C ALA A 599 13.06 -42.63 22.05
N THR A 600 14.15 -42.50 21.29
CA THR A 600 15.51 -42.58 21.84
C THR A 600 15.79 -41.43 22.80
N LEU A 601 15.45 -40.20 22.40
CA LEU A 601 15.66 -39.00 23.22
C LEU A 601 14.71 -38.91 24.43
N GLN A 602 13.53 -39.53 24.35
CA GLN A 602 12.64 -39.70 25.49
C GLN A 602 13.29 -40.56 26.58
N ASN A 603 13.97 -41.64 26.19
CA ASN A 603 14.63 -42.55 27.13
C ASN A 603 15.95 -41.99 27.66
N ASP A 604 16.71 -41.29 26.81
CA ASP A 604 17.96 -40.62 27.16
C ASP A 604 18.08 -39.30 26.38
N ALA A 605 17.71 -38.19 27.03
CA ALA A 605 17.75 -36.86 26.45
C ALA A 605 19.16 -36.40 26.04
N LYS A 606 20.22 -37.07 26.54
CA LYS A 606 21.62 -36.76 26.22
C LYS A 606 22.23 -37.78 25.26
N ASN A 607 21.40 -38.63 24.64
CA ASN A 607 21.85 -39.64 23.71
C ASN A 607 22.58 -38.99 22.52
N PRO A 608 23.88 -39.28 22.32
CA PRO A 608 24.68 -38.65 21.27
C PRO A 608 24.12 -38.82 19.86
N HIS A 609 23.70 -40.04 19.54
CA HIS A 609 23.19 -40.38 18.22
C HIS A 609 21.82 -39.73 17.98
N GLY A 610 20.93 -39.79 18.98
CA GLY A 610 19.63 -39.14 18.94
C GLY A 610 19.70 -37.64 18.75
N LEU A 611 20.57 -36.93 19.48
CA LEU A 611 20.74 -35.48 19.36
C LEU A 611 21.25 -35.07 17.98
N ASN A 612 22.24 -35.79 17.44
CA ASN A 612 22.74 -35.57 16.09
C ASN A 612 21.65 -35.82 15.03
N CYS A 613 20.87 -36.89 15.16
CA CYS A 613 19.81 -37.22 14.21
C CYS A 613 18.63 -36.26 14.28
N PHE A 614 18.31 -35.75 15.47
CA PHE A 614 17.32 -34.69 15.60
C PHE A 614 17.80 -33.40 14.92
N GLY A 615 19.09 -33.08 15.04
CA GLY A 615 19.70 -31.99 14.28
C GLY A 615 19.66 -32.22 12.76
N GLU A 616 19.82 -33.46 12.27
CA GLU A 616 19.63 -33.73 10.83
C GLU A 616 18.19 -33.54 10.38
N PHE A 617 17.21 -34.00 11.16
CA PHE A 617 15.81 -33.78 10.85
C PHE A 617 15.49 -32.29 10.67
N ILE A 618 15.95 -31.44 11.60
CA ILE A 618 15.74 -29.99 11.53
C ILE A 618 16.41 -29.38 10.28
N LEU A 619 17.67 -29.74 10.00
CA LEU A 619 18.37 -29.23 8.81
C LEU A 619 17.64 -29.65 7.53
N ARG A 620 17.36 -30.94 7.37
CA ARG A 620 16.88 -31.50 6.09
C ARG A 620 15.47 -31.04 5.75
N ASN A 621 14.71 -30.61 6.75
CA ASN A 621 13.38 -30.06 6.57
C ASN A 621 13.35 -28.52 6.68
N ASN A 622 14.50 -27.83 6.71
CA ASN A 622 14.60 -26.36 6.80
C ASN A 622 13.76 -25.78 7.96
N LEU A 623 13.89 -26.39 9.14
CA LEU A 623 13.11 -26.01 10.33
C LEU A 623 13.83 -24.97 11.22
N ASP A 624 15.08 -24.61 10.88
CA ASP A 624 15.79 -23.52 11.55
C ASP A 624 15.12 -22.17 11.22
N GLY A 625 14.80 -21.39 12.26
CA GLY A 625 14.28 -20.03 12.09
C GLY A 625 12.86 -19.93 11.52
N MET A 626 12.03 -20.98 11.65
CA MET A 626 10.67 -20.98 11.15
C MET A 626 9.85 -19.78 11.65
N PRO A 627 8.94 -19.21 10.83
CA PRO A 627 8.11 -18.07 11.22
C PRO A 627 7.26 -18.30 12.49
N ILE A 628 6.88 -19.55 12.77
CA ILE A 628 6.11 -19.91 13.98
C ILE A 628 6.87 -19.68 15.29
N GLU A 629 8.20 -19.61 15.25
CA GLU A 629 9.06 -19.34 16.41
C GLU A 629 9.43 -17.85 16.54
N GLN A 630 9.05 -17.03 15.56
CA GLN A 630 9.35 -15.59 15.58
C GLN A 630 8.38 -14.86 16.51
N ALA A 631 8.95 -14.04 17.40
CA ALA A 631 8.17 -13.18 18.27
C ALA A 631 7.40 -12.14 17.42
N ARG A 632 6.13 -11.96 17.75
CA ARG A 632 5.27 -10.97 17.10
C ARG A 632 5.50 -9.59 17.71
N ALA A 633 5.33 -8.53 16.90
CA ALA A 633 5.46 -7.16 17.38
C ALA A 633 4.46 -6.89 18.52
N ALA A 634 4.91 -6.13 19.53
CA ALA A 634 4.07 -5.80 20.68
C ALA A 634 2.75 -5.16 20.24
N GLY A 635 1.64 -5.64 20.81
CA GLY A 635 0.30 -5.15 20.52
C GLY A 635 -0.36 -5.76 19.29
N SER A 636 0.38 -6.48 18.42
CA SER A 636 -0.20 -7.26 17.31
C SER A 636 -0.89 -8.54 17.79
N LEU A 637 -1.81 -9.07 16.98
CA LEU A 637 -2.44 -10.37 17.22
C LEU A 637 -1.37 -11.47 17.34
N GLY A 638 -1.53 -12.34 18.34
CA GLY A 638 -0.62 -13.43 18.67
C GLY A 638 0.69 -13.00 19.34
N SER A 639 0.71 -11.83 19.99
CA SER A 639 1.91 -11.30 20.68
C SER A 639 1.94 -11.60 22.17
N THR A 640 0.88 -12.16 22.75
CA THR A 640 0.93 -12.65 24.14
C THR A 640 1.83 -13.89 24.26
N PRO A 641 2.32 -14.21 25.48
CA PRO A 641 3.13 -15.40 25.69
C PRO A 641 2.40 -16.69 25.27
N SER A 642 3.13 -17.62 24.67
CA SER A 642 2.57 -18.91 24.25
C SER A 642 2.13 -19.75 25.47
N ASP A 643 0.99 -20.43 25.33
CA ASP A 643 0.57 -21.46 26.28
C ASP A 643 1.37 -22.76 26.11
N PHE A 644 2.13 -22.88 25.02
CA PHE A 644 3.07 -23.98 24.79
C PHE A 644 4.39 -23.72 25.52
N LYS A 645 4.72 -24.54 26.53
CA LYS A 645 5.86 -24.32 27.44
C LYS A 645 7.16 -25.01 26.98
N GLY A 646 8.29 -24.55 27.52
CA GLY A 646 9.63 -25.06 27.26
C GLY A 646 10.41 -24.19 26.29
N ASP A 647 11.71 -24.40 26.15
CA ASP A 647 12.58 -23.71 25.19
C ASP A 647 12.69 -24.49 23.88
N THR A 648 12.82 -23.79 22.75
CA THR A 648 13.00 -24.40 21.44
C THR A 648 14.39 -25.01 21.36
N PHE A 649 14.47 -26.29 21.03
CA PHE A 649 15.72 -26.98 20.74
C PHE A 649 16.43 -26.32 19.57
N SER A 650 17.72 -26.05 19.75
CA SER A 650 18.61 -25.64 18.67
C SER A 650 19.57 -26.76 18.30
N ARG A 651 19.92 -26.85 17.01
CA ARG A 651 20.89 -27.86 16.55
C ARG A 651 22.27 -27.61 17.19
N LEU A 652 22.65 -26.36 17.39
CA LEU A 652 23.94 -26.01 18.00
C LEU A 652 24.03 -26.52 19.44
N ASP A 653 23.00 -26.29 20.26
CA ASP A 653 22.98 -26.76 21.65
C ASP A 653 23.03 -28.30 21.70
N GLY A 654 22.31 -28.96 20.79
CA GLY A 654 22.39 -30.41 20.59
C GLY A 654 23.81 -30.88 20.30
N TYR A 655 24.48 -30.28 19.30
CA TYR A 655 25.85 -30.64 18.96
C TYR A 655 26.83 -30.37 20.11
N GLN A 656 26.68 -29.26 20.83
CA GLN A 656 27.51 -28.94 22.00
C GLN A 656 27.37 -29.98 23.12
N GLN A 657 26.15 -30.47 23.37
CA GLN A 657 25.93 -31.55 24.32
C GLN A 657 26.66 -32.84 23.91
N VAL A 658 26.65 -33.20 22.62
CA VAL A 658 27.39 -34.36 22.11
C VAL A 658 28.91 -34.16 22.23
N ILE A 659 29.42 -32.97 21.90
CA ILE A 659 30.84 -32.62 22.02
C ILE A 659 31.31 -32.73 23.47
N GLY A 660 30.51 -32.21 24.41
CA GLY A 660 30.78 -32.22 25.84
C GLY A 660 30.63 -33.59 26.50
N ASN A 661 29.89 -34.53 25.91
CA ASN A 661 29.65 -35.85 26.50
C ASN A 661 30.91 -36.74 26.40
N PRO A 662 31.56 -37.12 27.53
CA PRO A 662 32.77 -37.94 27.50
C PRO A 662 32.52 -39.38 27.06
N LYS A 663 31.27 -39.86 27.14
CA LYS A 663 30.85 -41.20 26.73
C LYS A 663 30.35 -41.27 25.29
N ALA A 664 30.32 -40.14 24.57
CA ALA A 664 29.84 -40.13 23.20
C ALA A 664 30.72 -41.02 22.30
N PRO A 665 30.12 -41.90 21.47
CA PRO A 665 30.85 -42.67 20.48
C PRO A 665 31.72 -41.80 19.58
N LYS A 666 32.85 -42.34 19.12
CA LYS A 666 33.83 -41.61 18.30
C LYS A 666 33.17 -40.97 17.07
N ALA A 667 32.28 -41.69 16.40
CA ALA A 667 31.59 -41.22 15.21
C ALA A 667 30.63 -40.06 15.52
N ASP A 668 29.80 -40.19 16.55
CA ASP A 668 28.82 -39.16 16.93
C ASP A 668 29.51 -37.86 17.36
N LYS A 669 30.62 -37.96 18.10
CA LYS A 669 31.39 -36.79 18.52
C LYS A 669 32.10 -36.11 17.34
N ALA A 670 32.69 -36.88 16.43
CA ALA A 670 33.29 -36.34 15.20
C ALA A 670 32.23 -35.63 14.34
N TYR A 671 31.03 -36.22 14.24
CA TYR A 671 29.92 -35.64 13.51
C TYR A 671 29.41 -34.34 14.11
N ALA A 672 29.21 -34.31 15.43
CA ALA A 672 28.75 -33.12 16.14
C ALA A 672 29.74 -31.96 15.98
N LEU A 673 31.06 -32.21 16.09
CA LEU A 673 32.09 -31.19 15.82
C LEU A 673 31.99 -30.65 14.41
N PHE A 674 31.86 -31.53 13.42
CA PHE A 674 31.69 -31.15 12.02
C PHE A 674 30.45 -30.26 11.79
N ARG A 675 29.31 -30.64 12.36
CA ARG A 675 28.06 -29.88 12.20
C ARG A 675 28.05 -28.57 12.97
N ALA A 676 28.59 -28.54 14.19
CA ALA A 676 28.71 -27.32 14.98
C ALA A 676 29.57 -26.25 14.29
N ILE A 677 30.63 -26.65 13.57
CA ILE A 677 31.43 -25.71 12.77
C ILE A 677 30.68 -25.24 11.52
N ASN A 678 29.96 -26.16 10.85
CA ASN A 678 29.17 -25.81 9.66
C ASN A 678 27.92 -24.96 9.97
N CYS A 679 27.50 -24.84 11.23
CA CYS A 679 26.51 -23.85 11.64
C CYS A 679 26.87 -22.41 11.26
N TYR A 680 28.17 -22.15 11.06
CA TYR A 680 28.71 -20.84 10.72
C TYR A 680 29.03 -20.69 9.23
N ALA A 681 28.83 -21.74 8.43
CA ALA A 681 29.12 -21.72 7.00
C ALA A 681 27.98 -21.08 6.18
N PRO A 682 28.27 -20.36 5.08
CA PRO A 682 29.55 -19.76 4.70
C PRO A 682 29.72 -18.31 5.22
N ALA A 683 28.77 -17.80 5.99
CA ALA A 683 28.66 -16.37 6.27
C ALA A 683 29.21 -15.94 7.65
N GLY A 684 29.68 -16.87 8.46
CA GLY A 684 30.28 -16.61 9.78
C GLY A 684 29.27 -16.37 10.92
N TYR A 685 27.98 -16.25 10.62
CA TYR A 685 26.90 -16.18 11.62
C TYR A 685 26.27 -17.54 11.90
N ASN A 686 25.74 -17.72 13.11
CA ASN A 686 25.08 -18.97 13.51
C ASN A 686 23.73 -19.17 12.79
N SER A 687 23.62 -20.23 11.99
CA SER A 687 22.39 -20.65 11.29
C SER A 687 21.66 -21.83 11.95
N CYS A 688 22.17 -22.34 13.08
CA CYS A 688 21.66 -23.54 13.76
C CYS A 688 20.74 -23.25 14.96
N GLY A 689 20.46 -21.96 15.21
CA GLY A 689 19.81 -21.49 16.45
C GLY A 689 20.72 -21.61 17.68
N GLY A 690 20.19 -21.23 18.85
CA GLY A 690 20.93 -21.24 20.11
C GLY A 690 21.87 -20.05 20.25
N THR A 691 22.70 -20.08 21.30
CA THR A 691 23.62 -18.97 21.60
C THR A 691 24.86 -19.04 20.70
N ASP A 692 25.19 -17.94 20.02
CA ASP A 692 26.40 -17.84 19.21
C ASP A 692 27.67 -18.08 20.05
N VAL A 693 28.69 -18.70 19.45
CA VAL A 693 30.00 -18.91 20.07
C VAL A 693 31.10 -18.09 19.40
N ALA A 694 32.04 -17.61 20.22
CA ALA A 694 33.19 -16.86 19.73
C ALA A 694 34.05 -17.67 18.74
N PRO A 695 34.72 -17.04 17.75
CA PRO A 695 35.59 -17.71 16.79
C PRO A 695 36.67 -18.60 17.44
N ALA A 696 37.14 -18.25 18.64
CA ALA A 696 38.09 -19.07 19.40
C ALA A 696 37.54 -20.46 19.77
N VAL A 697 36.25 -20.55 20.10
CA VAL A 697 35.56 -21.82 20.40
C VAL A 697 35.44 -22.66 19.13
N ARG A 698 35.05 -22.04 18.01
CA ARG A 698 34.96 -22.70 16.69
C ARG A 698 36.33 -23.24 16.24
N LYS A 699 37.39 -22.46 16.47
CA LYS A 699 38.78 -22.87 16.23
C LYS A 699 39.19 -24.05 17.11
N ALA A 700 38.77 -24.07 18.37
CA ALA A 700 39.04 -25.18 19.28
C ALA A 700 38.35 -26.47 18.80
N TRP A 701 37.07 -26.40 18.40
CA TRP A 701 36.35 -27.52 17.80
C TRP A 701 37.02 -28.02 16.52
N PHE A 702 37.45 -27.11 15.65
CA PHE A 702 38.16 -27.46 14.42
C PHE A 702 39.46 -28.20 14.71
N ARG A 703 40.28 -27.69 15.64
CA ARG A 703 41.50 -28.37 16.09
C ARG A 703 41.18 -29.75 16.65
N GLN A 704 40.19 -29.86 17.53
CA GLN A 704 39.77 -31.13 18.11
C GLN A 704 39.37 -32.15 17.04
N LEU A 705 38.59 -31.73 16.03
CA LEU A 705 38.21 -32.56 14.89
C LEU A 705 39.44 -33.01 14.07
N LYS A 706 40.36 -32.08 13.80
CA LYS A 706 41.56 -32.32 12.98
C LYS A 706 42.66 -33.12 13.68
N THR A 707 42.70 -33.15 15.00
CA THR A 707 43.72 -33.92 15.74
C THR A 707 43.16 -35.25 16.26
N GLY A 708 41.94 -35.24 16.81
CA GLY A 708 41.35 -36.42 17.47
C GLY A 708 40.51 -37.32 16.55
N PHE A 709 40.07 -36.80 15.39
CA PHE A 709 39.10 -37.47 14.53
C PHE A 709 39.44 -37.33 13.04
N ALA A 710 40.70 -37.09 12.70
CA ALA A 710 41.19 -36.88 11.34
C ALA A 710 40.97 -38.08 10.40
N ASP A 711 40.82 -39.28 10.96
CA ASP A 711 40.59 -40.52 10.22
C ASP A 711 39.13 -40.66 9.74
N THR A 712 38.20 -39.95 10.38
CA THR A 712 36.77 -39.92 10.02
C THR A 712 36.53 -39.14 8.73
N GLN A 713 35.46 -39.47 7.99
CA GLN A 713 35.10 -38.74 6.76
C GLN A 713 34.89 -37.24 7.00
N TRP A 714 34.31 -36.88 8.15
CA TRP A 714 34.03 -35.49 8.51
C TRP A 714 35.30 -34.71 8.88
N GLY A 715 36.23 -35.36 9.58
CA GLY A 715 37.55 -34.79 9.85
C GLY A 715 38.36 -34.56 8.57
N LYS A 716 38.21 -35.44 7.57
CA LYS A 716 38.85 -35.29 6.25
C LYS A 716 38.20 -34.18 5.42
N SER A 717 36.86 -34.11 5.39
CA SER A 717 36.13 -33.22 4.49
C SER A 717 36.09 -31.75 4.94
N LEU A 718 36.10 -31.48 6.25
CA LEU A 718 35.98 -30.10 6.74
C LEU A 718 37.25 -29.29 6.47
N GLN A 719 37.21 -28.30 5.59
CA GLN A 719 38.40 -27.52 5.21
C GLN A 719 38.63 -26.29 6.09
N TYR A 720 37.56 -25.61 6.48
CA TYR A 720 37.61 -24.31 7.16
C TYR A 720 36.88 -24.35 8.51
N TYR A 721 37.17 -23.35 9.34
CA TYR A 721 36.32 -22.94 10.44
C TYR A 721 35.97 -21.47 10.21
N TRP A 722 34.68 -21.16 10.30
CA TRP A 722 34.10 -19.86 9.91
C TRP A 722 34.03 -18.88 11.08
#